data_AF-A0A199ARC2-F1
#
_entry.id   AF-A0A199ARC2-F1
#
_cell.length_a   1.000
_cell.length_b   1.000
_cell.length_c   1.000
_cell.angle_alpha   90.00
_cell.angle_beta   90.00
_cell.angle_gamma   90.00
#
_symmetry.space_group_name_H-M   'P 1'
#
loop_
_entity.id
_entity.type
_entity.pdbx_description
1 polymer ?
#
loop_
_entity_poly.entity_id
_entity_poly.type
_entity_poly.pdbx_seq_one_letter_code
_entity_poly.pdbx_strand_id
1 'polypeptide(L)'
;MSGVTITLGTIGVLLSLFCWASFIGGVTRMVRSLFLGQKDGFDRLRPILPRLKNVIVEVGAHARMARKRSVGFFHWFVMVGFLLGSIVWFEAYIQTFNPRGGWPWLSDQAWYHAVDEFLGLGTVIGITVLIIIRQINQRRGLNRFVGSDRKAAYFVETVVLLEGLGMIFVKAGKLSLQAADGYDFHWSTDWVTGPLSTILPANELMVSVFALIKLLTGMIWLYVVGRNITWGVAWHRFSAFFNIYFKREADGRTALGPLKPMTMDGVPLTMEKVEELTEADEDFEPKLGAGAIEDFSWKGWLDFSTCTECGRCQEQCPAWNTGKPLSPKLMIMSLRDHGAAKAPYLLAGGQTTMGEETGLVDAEGNPDEAKLAKIPEAARLEAQRPLVGHTTADLSDDPMAAGIIDPEALWSCTTCGACVEQCPVDIEHVDHFIDMRRYQVLIESEFPTELAGLFKNLENKGNPWGQNNSGRDEWMNSLDFEIPVIGKDIEDFADTEYLFWVGCAGAFEDRAKKTTQAVASLLHTAGVKFAVLGQGETCTGDSARRAGNEFLFQMLAQQNIEVMNDAFDGVPAAQRKVVVTCAHCLNALKNEYGDFGGDYQVVHHTQLLNRLVREKRLVPVAPIDGGVTYHDPCYLGRHNQVYEAPRELMDGSGVTLTEMPRHGQRSMCCGAGGARMWMEETVGKRINIDRVDEALSTKATKIATGCPFCRVMLSDGATAQTDGTEQEGQVEVVDVAQLLLESVSRDGGLPEPREAAWLEQPTREKTKAEKEAEQAERDAAEAESASAAAPAAPAEAAPDNAVVDEGEGAEVAAAGTGGAASAAEAGPSAADSTGAPKSGGLKLGGGGKAPGGPKAPGAPKAPGAAGSGESATEAQSAVKDAERTEETREAAQGSAPATTGAPKPSAGAPKSGGLTLGGGAKAPGGAKAPGTAKAPGGAKAPGTAKAAASEPSAGESAAAQTETADAGSATDTAPAAPAKPAVGLGLKGGAKAPGAPKAPGAPKAPGAPKAEPADTADTATGSADQAESTSTESTQAESTPTDAPAKPASGGAIPRSKKSGGYGLSLG
;
A
#
# COMPACT_ATOMS: atom_id res chain seq x y z
N MET A 1 -13.11 55.37 13.60
CA MET A 1 -13.42 54.57 14.80
C MET A 1 -14.54 55.26 15.57
N SER A 2 -15.63 54.56 15.84
CA SER A 2 -16.75 55.07 16.66
C SER A 2 -16.90 54.20 17.92
N GLY A 3 -17.71 54.64 18.89
CA GLY A 3 -18.03 53.80 20.05
C GLY A 3 -18.60 52.42 19.67
N VAL A 4 -19.34 52.37 18.55
CA VAL A 4 -19.90 51.11 18.02
C VAL A 4 -18.80 50.22 17.43
N THR A 5 -17.89 50.74 16.60
CA THR A 5 -16.80 49.90 16.03
C THR A 5 -15.84 49.42 17.12
N ILE A 6 -15.58 50.25 18.15
CA ILE A 6 -14.82 49.84 19.34
C ILE A 6 -15.53 48.69 20.09
N THR A 7 -16.85 48.76 20.26
CA THR A 7 -17.64 47.71 20.91
C THR A 7 -17.61 46.40 20.10
N LEU A 8 -17.81 46.48 18.77
CA LEU A 8 -17.78 45.31 17.87
C LEU A 8 -16.40 44.62 17.89
N GLY A 9 -15.31 45.39 17.79
CA GLY A 9 -13.95 44.84 17.88
C GLY A 9 -13.63 44.25 19.25
N THR A 10 -14.06 44.90 20.34
CA THR A 10 -13.86 44.37 21.71
C THR A 10 -14.59 43.03 21.90
N ILE A 11 -15.82 42.90 21.40
CA ILE A 11 -16.57 41.64 21.40
C ILE A 11 -15.83 40.56 20.59
N GLY A 12 -15.35 40.91 19.39
CA GLY A 12 -14.57 40.00 18.54
C GLY A 12 -13.30 39.48 19.24
N VAL A 13 -12.54 40.38 19.88
CA VAL A 13 -11.32 40.02 20.63
C VAL A 13 -11.65 39.11 21.81
N LEU A 14 -12.62 39.48 22.67
CA LEU A 14 -12.97 38.71 23.86
C LEU A 14 -13.48 37.30 23.53
N LEU A 15 -14.33 37.16 22.49
CA LEU A 15 -14.78 35.85 22.02
C LEU A 15 -13.63 35.04 21.42
N SER A 16 -12.69 35.69 20.72
CA SER A 16 -11.56 34.98 20.11
C SER A 16 -10.65 34.31 21.13
N LEU A 17 -10.42 34.91 22.30
CA LEU A 17 -9.59 34.32 23.37
C LEU A 17 -10.16 32.97 23.85
N PHE A 18 -11.47 32.87 24.00
CA PHE A 18 -12.15 31.62 24.36
C PHE A 18 -12.06 30.57 23.23
N CYS A 19 -12.27 30.98 21.98
CA CYS A 19 -12.20 30.08 20.83
C CYS A 19 -10.77 29.55 20.60
N TRP A 20 -9.75 30.40 20.76
CA TRP A 20 -8.34 29.99 20.73
C TRP A 20 -7.99 29.05 21.89
N ALA A 21 -8.46 29.30 23.12
CA ALA A 21 -8.24 28.39 24.24
C ALA A 21 -8.86 27.00 23.98
N SER A 22 -10.06 26.93 23.39
CA SER A 22 -10.69 25.67 22.95
C SER A 22 -9.87 24.97 21.87
N PHE A 23 -9.38 25.71 20.86
CA PHE A 23 -8.57 25.17 19.78
C PHE A 23 -7.23 24.62 20.28
N ILE A 24 -6.49 25.40 21.07
CA ILE A 24 -5.21 25.01 21.68
C ILE A 24 -5.39 23.81 22.62
N GLY A 25 -6.49 23.75 23.38
CA GLY A 25 -6.85 22.56 24.16
C GLY A 25 -7.13 21.32 23.31
N GLY A 26 -7.71 21.49 22.12
CA GLY A 26 -7.86 20.45 21.10
C GLY A 26 -6.53 19.94 20.56
N VAL A 27 -5.67 20.85 20.09
CA VAL A 27 -4.30 20.55 19.63
C VAL A 27 -3.50 19.83 20.72
N THR A 28 -3.54 20.35 21.96
CA THR A 28 -2.79 19.78 23.09
C THR A 28 -3.24 18.35 23.42
N ARG A 29 -4.55 18.07 23.34
CA ARG A 29 -5.06 16.69 23.51
C ARG A 29 -4.57 15.79 22.38
N MET A 30 -4.75 16.21 21.12
CA MET A 30 -4.30 15.42 19.96
C MET A 30 -2.80 15.10 20.05
N VAL A 31 -1.95 16.11 20.25
CA VAL A 31 -0.49 15.92 20.35
C VAL A 31 -0.10 15.00 21.50
N ARG A 32 -0.76 15.10 22.67
CA ARG A 32 -0.54 14.15 23.78
C ARG A 32 -0.95 12.73 23.43
N SER A 33 -2.09 12.56 22.74
CA SER A 33 -2.52 11.25 22.25
C SER A 33 -1.57 10.64 21.22
N LEU A 34 -0.92 11.45 20.37
CA LEU A 34 0.09 10.93 19.43
C LEU A 34 1.26 10.25 20.15
N PHE A 35 1.68 10.77 21.30
CA PHE A 35 2.78 10.22 22.10
C PHE A 35 2.35 9.13 23.10
N LEU A 36 1.14 8.58 22.95
CA LEU A 36 0.75 7.32 23.60
C LEU A 36 1.27 6.08 22.85
N GLY A 37 1.42 6.20 21.52
CA GLY A 37 1.93 5.11 20.69
C GLY A 37 3.44 4.93 20.83
N GLN A 38 3.90 3.67 20.76
CA GLN A 38 5.30 3.30 20.93
C GLN A 38 6.29 4.02 19.98
N LYS A 39 7.60 3.95 20.26
CA LYS A 39 8.63 4.44 19.33
C LYS A 39 8.57 3.64 18.01
N ASP A 40 8.91 4.30 16.90
CA ASP A 40 8.72 3.72 15.56
C ASP A 40 9.98 3.11 14.92
N GLY A 41 11.16 3.34 15.49
CA GLY A 41 12.45 2.84 15.00
C GLY A 41 13.13 3.70 13.92
N PHE A 42 12.36 4.40 13.07
CA PHE A 42 12.91 5.18 11.94
C PHE A 42 13.29 6.64 12.32
N ASP A 43 14.42 7.14 11.79
CA ASP A 43 14.68 8.59 11.76
C ASP A 43 13.76 9.28 10.73
N ARG A 44 12.60 9.69 11.22
CA ARG A 44 11.62 10.49 10.47
C ARG A 44 11.90 11.99 10.50
N LEU A 45 12.93 12.45 11.22
CA LEU A 45 13.34 13.85 11.31
C LEU A 45 14.34 14.24 10.21
N ARG A 46 15.26 13.34 9.85
CA ARG A 46 16.33 13.57 8.87
C ARG A 46 16.13 12.72 7.60
N PRO A 47 16.74 13.09 6.46
CA PRO A 47 17.36 14.39 6.18
C PRO A 47 16.30 15.49 6.03
N ILE A 48 16.53 16.65 6.67
CA ILE A 48 15.52 17.72 6.79
C ILE A 48 15.17 18.34 5.44
N LEU A 49 16.17 18.63 4.59
CA LEU A 49 15.94 19.36 3.33
C LEU A 49 15.12 18.56 2.29
N PRO A 50 15.36 17.25 2.04
CA PRO A 50 14.47 16.44 1.21
C PRO A 50 13.06 16.34 1.78
N ARG A 51 12.90 16.07 3.08
CA ARG A 51 11.57 16.00 3.73
C ARG A 51 10.79 17.31 3.58
N LEU A 52 11.44 18.46 3.80
CA LEU A 52 10.82 19.77 3.61
C LEU A 52 10.50 20.06 2.12
N LYS A 53 11.37 19.67 1.19
CA LYS A 53 11.09 19.74 -0.27
C LYS A 53 9.83 18.94 -0.60
N ASN A 54 9.66 17.74 -0.04
CA ASN A 54 8.50 16.89 -0.28
C ASN A 54 7.20 17.54 0.23
N VAL A 55 7.22 18.18 1.41
CA VAL A 55 6.09 18.98 1.91
C VAL A 55 5.75 20.12 0.95
N ILE A 56 6.75 20.90 0.51
CA ILE A 56 6.55 22.03 -0.40
C ILE A 56 5.97 21.56 -1.75
N VAL A 57 6.47 20.47 -2.32
CA VAL A 57 6.01 19.91 -3.59
C VAL A 57 4.61 19.31 -3.47
N GLU A 58 4.37 18.42 -2.50
CA GLU A 58 3.08 17.71 -2.39
C GLU A 58 1.94 18.62 -1.94
N VAL A 59 2.19 19.61 -1.07
CA VAL A 59 1.18 20.61 -0.69
C VAL A 59 1.03 21.66 -1.79
N GLY A 60 2.11 22.34 -2.17
CA GLY A 60 2.09 23.53 -3.03
C GLY A 60 1.69 23.24 -4.48
N ALA A 61 2.30 22.23 -5.11
CA ALA A 61 1.89 21.75 -6.43
C ALA A 61 0.73 20.75 -6.36
N HIS A 62 0.28 20.39 -5.16
CA HIS A 62 -0.88 19.53 -4.90
C HIS A 62 -0.81 18.13 -5.56
N ALA A 63 0.40 17.66 -5.89
CA ALA A 63 0.63 16.63 -6.91
C ALA A 63 -0.18 15.34 -6.71
N ARG A 64 -0.22 14.79 -5.48
CA ARG A 64 -0.98 13.56 -5.18
C ARG A 64 -2.51 13.75 -5.28
N MET A 65 -3.01 14.95 -4.98
CA MET A 65 -4.45 15.28 -5.09
C MET A 65 -4.85 15.63 -6.54
N ALA A 66 -3.96 16.31 -7.27
CA ALA A 66 -4.12 16.67 -8.69
C ALA A 66 -4.30 15.46 -9.63
N ARG A 67 -3.94 14.25 -9.18
CA ARG A 67 -4.25 12.96 -9.83
C ARG A 67 -5.73 12.79 -10.23
N LYS A 68 -6.68 13.49 -9.58
CA LYS A 68 -8.05 13.67 -10.10
C LYS A 68 -8.25 15.12 -10.55
N ARG A 69 -7.73 15.46 -11.74
CA ARG A 69 -7.57 16.83 -12.29
C ARG A 69 -8.71 17.79 -11.95
N SER A 70 -9.96 17.44 -12.28
CA SER A 70 -11.13 18.30 -12.04
C SER A 70 -11.42 18.60 -10.57
N VAL A 71 -11.19 17.65 -9.66
CA VAL A 71 -11.36 17.86 -8.22
C VAL A 71 -10.14 18.56 -7.62
N GLY A 72 -8.94 18.16 -8.03
CA GLY A 72 -7.68 18.71 -7.53
C GLY A 72 -7.52 20.21 -7.82
N PHE A 73 -7.96 20.67 -9.00
CA PHE A 73 -7.91 22.08 -9.39
C PHE A 73 -8.75 22.99 -8.47
N PHE A 74 -10.03 22.67 -8.27
CA PHE A 74 -10.88 23.45 -7.35
C PHE A 74 -10.50 23.26 -5.88
N HIS A 75 -9.94 22.10 -5.50
CA HIS A 75 -9.41 21.87 -4.16
C HIS A 75 -8.16 22.70 -3.87
N TRP A 76 -7.29 22.92 -4.87
CA TRP A 76 -6.12 23.78 -4.73
C TRP A 76 -6.51 25.24 -4.45
N PHE A 77 -7.50 25.79 -5.16
CA PHE A 77 -8.03 27.13 -4.85
C PHE A 77 -8.58 27.23 -3.41
N VAL A 78 -9.30 26.21 -2.94
CA VAL A 78 -9.78 26.17 -1.55
C VAL A 78 -8.64 26.04 -0.53
N MET A 79 -7.59 25.26 -0.84
CA MET A 79 -6.41 25.14 0.01
C MET A 79 -5.65 26.47 0.11
N VAL A 80 -5.28 27.07 -1.03
CA VAL A 80 -4.53 28.34 -1.07
C VAL A 80 -5.37 29.46 -0.47
N GLY A 81 -6.67 29.49 -0.78
CA GLY A 81 -7.67 30.37 -0.19
C GLY A 81 -7.74 30.28 1.34
N PHE A 82 -7.79 29.07 1.90
CA PHE A 82 -7.81 28.87 3.35
C PHE A 82 -6.47 29.25 4.01
N LEU A 83 -5.34 28.83 3.43
CA LEU A 83 -4.01 29.05 4.01
C LEU A 83 -3.57 30.52 3.95
N LEU A 84 -3.66 31.16 2.77
CA LEU A 84 -3.25 32.56 2.59
C LEU A 84 -4.34 33.54 3.01
N GLY A 85 -5.62 33.18 2.81
CA GLY A 85 -6.76 33.99 3.29
C GLY A 85 -6.81 34.15 4.81
N SER A 86 -6.10 33.30 5.57
CA SER A 86 -5.87 33.49 7.00
C SER A 86 -5.24 34.86 7.33
N ILE A 87 -4.38 35.40 6.46
CA ILE A 87 -3.77 36.73 6.60
C ILE A 87 -4.86 37.81 6.55
N VAL A 88 -5.79 37.69 5.61
CA VAL A 88 -6.93 38.63 5.44
C VAL A 88 -8.02 38.38 6.49
N TRP A 89 -8.06 37.20 7.11
CA TRP A 89 -8.91 36.92 8.27
C TRP A 89 -8.36 37.58 9.55
N PHE A 90 -7.04 37.53 9.77
CA PHE A 90 -6.42 38.30 10.84
C PHE A 90 -6.51 39.82 10.63
N GLU A 91 -6.55 40.32 9.38
CA GLU A 91 -6.86 41.74 9.10
C GLU A 91 -8.26 42.15 9.61
N ALA A 92 -9.20 41.21 9.69
CA ALA A 92 -10.56 41.49 10.14
C ALA A 92 -10.61 42.01 11.58
N TYR A 93 -9.66 41.61 12.45
CA TYR A 93 -9.50 42.24 13.77
C TYR A 93 -9.34 43.76 13.65
N ILE A 94 -8.41 44.23 12.80
CA ILE A 94 -8.16 45.67 12.58
C ILE A 94 -9.41 46.35 12.01
N GLN A 95 -10.06 45.71 11.03
CA GLN A 95 -11.24 46.23 10.32
C GLN A 95 -12.50 46.32 11.20
N THR A 96 -12.63 45.50 12.25
CA THR A 96 -13.73 45.64 13.23
C THR A 96 -13.63 46.92 14.07
N PHE A 97 -12.41 47.35 14.46
CA PHE A 97 -12.20 48.61 15.18
C PHE A 97 -12.16 49.82 14.24
N ASN A 98 -11.40 49.70 13.15
CA ASN A 98 -11.15 50.74 12.16
C ASN A 98 -11.51 50.22 10.74
N PRO A 99 -12.74 50.45 10.26
CA PRO A 99 -13.22 49.90 8.99
C PRO A 99 -12.45 50.35 7.74
N ARG A 100 -11.75 51.49 7.77
CA ARG A 100 -10.84 51.90 6.69
C ARG A 100 -9.45 51.27 6.80
N GLY A 101 -9.08 50.75 7.98
CA GLY A 101 -7.74 50.25 8.27
C GLY A 101 -7.44 48.88 7.66
N GLY A 102 -6.19 48.46 7.83
CA GLY A 102 -5.69 47.17 7.42
C GLY A 102 -4.30 46.90 7.96
N TRP A 103 -3.60 45.92 7.39
CA TRP A 103 -2.22 45.61 7.75
C TRP A 103 -1.28 46.79 7.44
N PRO A 104 -0.51 47.32 8.41
CA PRO A 104 0.41 48.44 8.18
C PRO A 104 1.36 48.18 7.01
N TRP A 105 1.47 49.16 6.09
CA TRP A 105 2.26 49.13 4.86
C TRP A 105 1.83 48.09 3.79
N LEU A 106 1.16 47.00 4.18
CA LEU A 106 0.69 45.94 3.29
C LEU A 106 -0.70 46.24 2.68
N SER A 107 -1.60 46.88 3.45
CA SER A 107 -2.98 47.16 3.02
C SER A 107 -3.10 48.08 1.81
N ASP A 108 -2.02 48.79 1.48
CA ASP A 108 -1.99 49.85 0.47
C ASP A 108 -1.28 49.38 -0.81
N GLN A 109 -0.86 48.11 -0.84
CA GLN A 109 -0.09 47.52 -1.94
C GLN A 109 -1.01 46.94 -3.01
N ALA A 110 -0.90 47.43 -4.26
CA ALA A 110 -1.69 46.93 -5.39
C ALA A 110 -1.60 45.40 -5.59
N TRP A 111 -0.43 44.80 -5.34
CA TRP A 111 -0.27 43.34 -5.43
C TRP A 111 -1.04 42.59 -4.32
N TYR A 112 -1.16 43.17 -3.12
CA TYR A 112 -1.94 42.59 -2.02
C TYR A 112 -3.44 42.63 -2.33
N HIS A 113 -3.92 43.75 -2.88
CA HIS A 113 -5.29 43.86 -3.38
C HIS A 113 -5.62 42.80 -4.44
N ALA A 114 -4.74 42.60 -5.43
CA ALA A 114 -4.93 41.56 -6.45
C ALA A 114 -4.92 40.14 -5.84
N VAL A 115 -4.05 39.89 -4.85
CA VAL A 115 -4.00 38.59 -4.15
C VAL A 115 -5.29 38.33 -3.37
N ASP A 116 -5.81 39.29 -2.60
CA ASP A 116 -7.09 39.14 -1.89
C ASP A 116 -8.26 38.91 -2.88
N GLU A 117 -8.26 39.60 -4.03
CA GLU A 117 -9.24 39.39 -5.10
C GLU A 117 -9.22 37.94 -5.63
N PHE A 118 -8.03 37.42 -5.95
CA PHE A 118 -7.85 36.04 -6.40
C PHE A 118 -8.16 35.01 -5.31
N LEU A 119 -7.82 35.27 -4.04
CA LEU A 119 -8.10 34.38 -2.92
C LEU A 119 -9.59 34.30 -2.63
N GLY A 120 -10.28 35.44 -2.48
CA GLY A 120 -11.73 35.49 -2.23
C GLY A 120 -12.52 34.84 -3.37
N LEU A 121 -12.30 35.29 -4.61
CA LEU A 121 -13.00 34.76 -5.78
C LEU A 121 -12.69 33.29 -6.03
N GLY A 122 -11.41 32.90 -5.95
CA GLY A 122 -10.96 31.52 -6.12
C GLY A 122 -11.54 30.58 -5.07
N THR A 123 -11.60 31.01 -3.80
CA THR A 123 -12.21 30.24 -2.71
C THR A 123 -13.70 30.02 -2.97
N VAL A 124 -14.45 31.07 -3.28
CA VAL A 124 -15.91 30.99 -3.50
C VAL A 124 -16.25 30.11 -4.71
N ILE A 125 -15.56 30.28 -5.85
CA ILE A 125 -15.76 29.43 -7.03
C ILE A 125 -15.36 27.98 -6.70
N GLY A 126 -14.19 27.77 -6.11
CA GLY A 126 -13.67 26.45 -5.78
C GLY A 126 -14.58 25.67 -4.84
N ILE A 127 -15.02 26.26 -3.73
CA ILE A 127 -15.90 25.58 -2.79
C ILE A 127 -17.29 25.35 -3.37
N THR A 128 -17.86 26.30 -4.12
CA THR A 128 -19.17 26.15 -4.77
C THR A 128 -19.16 24.98 -5.76
N VAL A 129 -18.13 24.86 -6.60
CA VAL A 129 -17.99 23.73 -7.54
C VAL A 129 -17.79 22.41 -6.79
N LEU A 130 -17.00 22.38 -5.71
CA LEU A 130 -16.83 21.16 -4.89
C LEU A 130 -18.11 20.74 -4.15
N ILE A 131 -18.91 21.69 -3.66
CA ILE A 131 -20.25 21.44 -3.10
C ILE A 131 -21.14 20.79 -4.18
N ILE A 132 -21.21 21.38 -5.39
CA ILE A 132 -22.00 20.85 -6.51
C ILE A 132 -21.55 19.42 -6.88
N ILE A 133 -20.24 19.18 -7.02
CA ILE A 133 -19.67 17.85 -7.30
C ILE A 133 -20.05 16.85 -6.20
N ARG A 134 -20.02 17.24 -4.92
CA ARG A 134 -20.44 16.39 -3.79
C ARG A 134 -21.93 16.06 -3.87
N GLN A 135 -22.81 17.03 -4.14
CA GLN A 135 -24.25 16.81 -4.29
C GLN A 135 -24.56 15.86 -5.45
N ILE A 136 -23.89 16.02 -6.60
CA ILE A 136 -24.06 15.13 -7.77
C ILE A 136 -23.60 13.71 -7.42
N ASN A 137 -22.46 13.54 -6.76
CA ASN A 137 -21.92 12.22 -6.41
C ASN A 137 -22.76 11.50 -5.35
N GLN A 138 -23.32 12.23 -4.37
CA GLN A 138 -24.26 11.66 -3.39
C GLN A 138 -25.56 11.20 -4.06
N ARG A 139 -26.15 12.02 -4.95
CA ARG A 139 -27.36 11.63 -5.72
C ARG A 139 -27.14 10.45 -6.66
N ARG A 140 -25.90 10.17 -7.06
CA ARG A 140 -25.49 9.02 -7.88
C ARG A 140 -25.13 7.77 -7.08
N GLY A 141 -25.27 7.77 -5.75
CA GLY A 141 -24.98 6.60 -4.92
C GLY A 141 -23.49 6.19 -4.89
N LEU A 142 -22.55 7.10 -5.15
CA LEU A 142 -21.13 6.75 -5.25
C LEU A 142 -20.52 6.46 -3.87
N ASN A 143 -20.33 5.17 -3.58
CA ASN A 143 -20.08 4.61 -2.24
C ASN A 143 -18.82 5.09 -1.48
N ARG A 144 -17.86 5.79 -2.10
CA ARG A 144 -16.61 6.19 -1.43
C ARG A 144 -16.78 7.09 -0.19
N PHE A 145 -17.92 7.77 -0.06
CA PHE A 145 -18.27 8.62 1.09
C PHE A 145 -19.18 7.91 2.12
N VAL A 146 -19.42 6.59 2.00
CA VAL A 146 -20.05 5.77 3.05
C VAL A 146 -19.19 5.84 4.31
N GLY A 147 -19.78 6.13 5.47
CA GLY A 147 -19.11 6.26 6.77
C GLY A 147 -18.29 7.55 6.99
N SER A 148 -18.15 8.46 6.02
CA SER A 148 -17.52 9.78 6.26
C SER A 148 -18.46 10.72 7.05
N ASP A 149 -17.95 11.57 7.94
CA ASP A 149 -18.78 12.52 8.70
C ASP A 149 -19.33 13.63 7.80
N ARG A 150 -20.63 13.52 7.51
CA ARG A 150 -21.39 14.47 6.70
C ARG A 150 -21.62 15.81 7.42
N LYS A 151 -21.74 15.82 8.75
CA LYS A 151 -21.92 17.04 9.55
C LYS A 151 -20.64 17.86 9.52
N ALA A 152 -19.49 17.22 9.73
CA ALA A 152 -18.18 17.83 9.61
C ALA A 152 -17.94 18.41 8.21
N ALA A 153 -18.26 17.64 7.15
CA ALA A 153 -18.15 18.10 5.77
C ALA A 153 -19.02 19.34 5.47
N TYR A 154 -20.31 19.31 5.81
CA TYR A 154 -21.20 20.46 5.59
C TYR A 154 -20.82 21.70 6.42
N PHE A 155 -20.34 21.53 7.65
CA PHE A 155 -19.80 22.62 8.46
C PHE A 155 -18.58 23.25 7.79
N VAL A 156 -17.60 22.42 7.37
CA VAL A 156 -16.41 22.84 6.63
C VAL A 156 -16.78 23.61 5.36
N GLU A 157 -17.71 23.08 4.56
CA GLU A 157 -18.17 23.69 3.30
C GLU A 157 -18.84 25.05 3.53
N THR A 158 -19.63 25.18 4.60
CA THR A 158 -20.31 26.42 4.98
C THR A 158 -19.31 27.48 5.46
N VAL A 159 -18.37 27.11 6.34
CA VAL A 159 -17.33 28.03 6.83
C VAL A 159 -16.47 28.54 5.67
N VAL A 160 -15.95 27.66 4.81
CA VAL A 160 -15.08 28.08 3.69
C VAL A 160 -15.81 29.01 2.72
N LEU A 161 -17.11 28.78 2.45
CA LEU A 161 -17.91 29.67 1.62
C LEU A 161 -18.14 31.03 2.29
N LEU A 162 -18.47 31.06 3.59
CA LEU A 162 -18.65 32.30 4.35
C LEU A 162 -17.36 33.11 4.48
N GLU A 163 -16.21 32.47 4.67
CA GLU A 163 -14.90 33.16 4.70
C GLU A 163 -14.54 33.76 3.34
N GLY A 164 -14.72 33.02 2.24
CA GLY A 164 -14.49 33.52 0.89
C GLY A 164 -15.41 34.69 0.52
N LEU A 165 -16.69 34.61 0.88
CA LEU A 165 -17.62 35.74 0.76
C LEU A 165 -17.23 36.90 1.69
N GLY A 166 -16.72 36.61 2.89
CA GLY A 166 -16.22 37.58 3.85
C GLY A 166 -15.02 38.39 3.33
N MET A 167 -14.09 37.77 2.60
CA MET A 167 -13.03 38.49 1.88
C MET A 167 -13.65 39.50 0.90
N ILE A 168 -14.50 39.01 -0.02
CA ILE A 168 -15.13 39.81 -1.07
C ILE A 168 -15.95 40.99 -0.51
N PHE A 169 -16.83 40.75 0.47
CA PHE A 169 -17.71 41.79 1.02
C PHE A 169 -16.98 42.82 1.88
N VAL A 170 -15.95 42.41 2.64
CA VAL A 170 -15.14 43.36 3.42
C VAL A 170 -14.31 44.25 2.49
N LYS A 171 -13.66 43.67 1.46
CA LYS A 171 -12.90 44.44 0.48
C LYS A 171 -13.80 45.39 -0.33
N ALA A 172 -14.93 44.91 -0.86
CA ALA A 172 -15.89 45.76 -1.56
C ALA A 172 -16.47 46.87 -0.66
N GLY A 173 -16.67 46.60 0.63
CA GLY A 173 -17.05 47.61 1.62
C GLY A 173 -15.97 48.66 1.89
N LYS A 174 -14.69 48.27 1.97
CA LYS A 174 -13.55 49.20 2.06
C LYS A 174 -13.47 50.10 0.82
N LEU A 175 -13.64 49.53 -0.38
CA LEU A 175 -13.66 50.25 -1.64
C LEU A 175 -14.84 51.25 -1.72
N SER A 176 -16.01 50.94 -1.15
CA SER A 176 -17.15 51.88 -1.17
C SER A 176 -16.94 53.09 -0.25
N LEU A 177 -16.19 52.91 0.86
CA LEU A 177 -15.72 54.04 1.68
C LEU A 177 -14.68 54.88 0.93
N GLN A 178 -13.71 54.26 0.27
CA GLN A 178 -12.68 54.96 -0.52
C GLN A 178 -13.30 55.77 -1.66
N ALA A 179 -14.31 55.24 -2.36
CA ALA A 179 -15.05 55.97 -3.38
C ALA A 179 -15.78 57.21 -2.83
N ALA A 180 -16.35 57.12 -1.62
CA ALA A 180 -16.95 58.28 -0.94
C ALA A 180 -15.93 59.30 -0.43
N ASP A 181 -14.71 58.85 -0.12
CA ASP A 181 -13.57 59.71 0.22
C ASP A 181 -12.87 60.30 -1.04
N GLY A 182 -13.33 59.96 -2.26
CA GLY A 182 -12.87 60.52 -3.53
C GLY A 182 -11.82 59.70 -4.29
N TYR A 183 -11.64 58.41 -3.96
CA TYR A 183 -10.66 57.51 -4.59
C TYR A 183 -11.35 56.43 -5.44
N ASP A 184 -11.02 56.36 -6.72
CA ASP A 184 -11.47 55.28 -7.61
C ASP A 184 -10.75 53.94 -7.31
N PHE A 185 -11.44 52.82 -7.52
CA PHE A 185 -10.86 51.48 -7.41
C PHE A 185 -10.03 51.11 -8.65
N HIS A 186 -9.05 50.22 -8.50
CA HIS A 186 -8.14 49.86 -9.59
C HIS A 186 -8.63 48.60 -10.32
N TRP A 187 -9.03 48.74 -11.59
CA TRP A 187 -9.53 47.60 -12.39
C TRP A 187 -8.52 46.45 -12.55
N SER A 188 -7.22 46.71 -12.39
CA SER A 188 -6.16 45.70 -12.40
C SER A 188 -6.08 44.85 -11.12
N THR A 189 -6.75 45.25 -10.04
CA THR A 189 -6.64 44.63 -8.71
C THR A 189 -7.98 44.33 -8.04
N ASP A 190 -9.06 44.98 -8.49
CA ASP A 190 -10.37 45.01 -7.84
C ASP A 190 -11.52 44.73 -8.84
N TRP A 191 -11.31 43.85 -9.82
CA TRP A 191 -12.21 43.66 -10.98
C TRP A 191 -13.58 43.03 -10.66
N VAL A 192 -13.79 42.49 -9.45
CA VAL A 192 -15.11 42.05 -8.94
C VAL A 192 -15.55 42.91 -7.75
N THR A 193 -14.66 43.15 -6.78
CA THR A 193 -14.97 43.91 -5.57
C THR A 193 -15.17 45.40 -5.82
N GLY A 194 -14.50 45.98 -6.82
CA GLY A 194 -14.70 47.35 -7.28
C GLY A 194 -16.08 47.58 -7.88
N PRO A 195 -16.52 46.84 -8.92
CA PRO A 195 -17.89 46.90 -9.40
C PRO A 195 -18.93 46.65 -8.30
N LEU A 196 -18.68 45.69 -7.40
CA LEU A 196 -19.56 45.43 -6.26
C LEU A 196 -19.64 46.61 -5.27
N SER A 197 -18.54 47.35 -5.05
CA SER A 197 -18.51 48.50 -4.15
C SER A 197 -19.46 49.62 -4.58
N THR A 198 -19.67 49.80 -5.89
CA THR A 198 -20.61 50.80 -6.44
C THR A 198 -22.09 50.54 -6.09
N ILE A 199 -22.40 49.31 -5.67
CA ILE A 199 -23.75 48.87 -5.27
C ILE A 199 -23.90 48.91 -3.73
N LEU A 200 -22.79 48.93 -3.00
CA LEU A 200 -22.77 48.94 -1.53
C LEU A 200 -22.77 50.38 -1.00
N PRO A 201 -23.54 50.70 0.07
CA PRO A 201 -23.49 52.01 0.68
C PRO A 201 -22.15 52.25 1.39
N ALA A 202 -21.58 53.45 1.23
CA ALA A 202 -20.39 53.88 1.96
C ALA A 202 -20.72 54.05 3.46
N ASN A 203 -20.47 53.01 4.26
CA ASN A 203 -20.89 52.97 5.66
C ASN A 203 -19.87 52.21 6.54
N GLU A 204 -19.22 52.92 7.47
CA GLU A 204 -18.25 52.36 8.41
C GLU A 204 -18.80 51.17 9.21
N LEU A 205 -20.07 51.25 9.64
CA LEU A 205 -20.69 50.17 10.42
C LEU A 205 -20.90 48.90 9.57
N MET A 206 -21.23 49.05 8.29
CA MET A 206 -21.39 47.89 7.39
C MET A 206 -20.06 47.14 7.24
N VAL A 207 -18.96 47.86 7.03
CA VAL A 207 -17.62 47.24 6.87
C VAL A 207 -17.17 46.56 8.16
N SER A 208 -17.32 47.20 9.33
CA SER A 208 -16.99 46.56 10.61
C SER A 208 -17.93 45.39 10.96
N VAL A 209 -19.19 45.38 10.48
CA VAL A 209 -20.10 44.22 10.62
C VAL A 209 -19.70 43.07 9.69
N PHE A 210 -19.35 43.34 8.43
CA PHE A 210 -18.81 42.30 7.53
C PHE A 210 -17.51 41.71 8.08
N ALA A 211 -16.61 42.56 8.59
CA ALA A 211 -15.37 42.13 9.24
C ALA A 211 -15.66 41.29 10.49
N LEU A 212 -16.65 41.66 11.30
CA LEU A 212 -17.05 40.87 12.47
C LEU A 212 -17.68 39.52 12.09
N ILE A 213 -18.51 39.46 11.04
CA ILE A 213 -19.11 38.21 10.55
C ILE A 213 -18.02 37.24 10.06
N LYS A 214 -17.05 37.75 9.28
CA LYS A 214 -15.85 37.00 8.86
C LYS A 214 -15.06 36.51 10.08
N LEU A 215 -14.70 37.41 10.99
CA LEU A 215 -13.96 37.11 12.21
C LEU A 215 -14.65 36.01 13.04
N LEU A 216 -15.95 36.17 13.34
CA LEU A 216 -16.74 35.23 14.12
C LEU A 216 -16.92 33.87 13.43
N THR A 217 -16.96 33.81 12.10
CA THR A 217 -17.03 32.54 11.36
C THR A 217 -15.78 31.70 11.62
N GLY A 218 -14.59 32.29 11.53
CA GLY A 218 -13.34 31.66 11.95
C GLY A 218 -13.25 31.37 13.46
N MET A 219 -13.87 32.16 14.33
CA MET A 219 -13.94 31.83 15.78
C MET A 219 -14.81 30.60 16.05
N ILE A 220 -15.95 30.47 15.37
CA ILE A 220 -16.81 29.30 15.43
C ILE A 220 -16.06 28.07 14.88
N TRP A 221 -15.31 28.23 13.80
CA TRP A 221 -14.39 27.20 13.28
C TRP A 221 -13.38 26.73 14.34
N LEU A 222 -12.60 27.65 14.92
CA LEU A 222 -11.60 27.31 15.95
C LEU A 222 -12.21 26.59 17.16
N TYR A 223 -13.35 27.09 17.65
CA TYR A 223 -14.07 26.46 18.77
C TYR A 223 -14.53 25.05 18.41
N VAL A 224 -15.27 24.87 17.31
CA VAL A 224 -15.86 23.58 16.92
C VAL A 224 -14.79 22.55 16.58
N VAL A 225 -13.76 22.92 15.81
CA VAL A 225 -12.66 22.01 15.45
C VAL A 225 -11.84 21.62 16.67
N GLY A 226 -11.57 22.57 17.59
CA GLY A 226 -10.90 22.30 18.87
C GLY A 226 -11.65 21.32 19.79
N ARG A 227 -12.98 21.26 19.70
CA ARG A 227 -13.80 20.30 20.45
C ARG A 227 -13.91 18.93 19.77
N ASN A 228 -13.82 18.86 18.43
CA ASN A 228 -14.00 17.64 17.64
C ASN A 228 -12.66 17.21 17.01
N ILE A 229 -11.76 16.61 17.81
CA ILE A 229 -10.42 16.19 17.35
C ILE A 229 -10.46 15.07 16.28
N THR A 230 -11.56 14.32 16.21
CA THR A 230 -11.78 13.23 15.26
C THR A 230 -12.28 13.70 13.88
N TRP A 231 -12.60 14.98 13.70
CA TRP A 231 -13.05 15.50 12.40
C TRP A 231 -11.90 15.60 11.38
N GLY A 232 -11.50 14.47 10.79
CA GLY A 232 -10.35 14.39 9.87
C GLY A 232 -10.50 15.25 8.60
N VAL A 233 -11.74 15.46 8.14
CA VAL A 233 -12.06 16.42 7.07
C VAL A 233 -11.76 17.88 7.47
N ALA A 234 -11.75 18.21 8.77
CA ALA A 234 -11.29 19.50 9.29
C ALA A 234 -9.79 19.48 9.62
N TRP A 235 -9.31 18.48 10.35
CA TRP A 235 -7.97 18.45 10.95
C TRP A 235 -6.82 18.26 9.96
N HIS A 236 -7.04 17.71 8.77
CA HIS A 236 -5.97 17.57 7.77
C HIS A 236 -5.37 18.91 7.31
N ARG A 237 -6.03 20.06 7.54
CA ARG A 237 -5.45 21.39 7.29
C ARG A 237 -4.35 21.76 8.28
N PHE A 238 -4.14 20.94 9.30
CA PHE A 238 -3.07 21.05 10.28
C PHE A 238 -2.18 19.80 10.26
N SER A 239 -2.76 18.59 10.31
CA SER A 239 -2.00 17.34 10.44
C SER A 239 -1.30 16.86 9.15
N ALA A 240 -1.82 17.20 7.96
CA ALA A 240 -1.24 16.72 6.69
C ALA A 240 0.21 17.15 6.47
N PHE A 241 0.58 18.38 6.86
CA PHE A 241 1.96 18.88 6.75
C PHE A 241 2.95 17.98 7.50
N PHE A 242 2.60 17.61 8.73
CA PHE A 242 3.42 16.75 9.58
C PHE A 242 3.50 15.33 9.03
N ASN A 243 2.38 14.75 8.61
CA ASN A 243 2.41 13.38 8.07
C ASN A 243 3.18 13.26 6.74
N ILE A 244 3.12 14.29 5.89
CA ILE A 244 3.91 14.38 4.65
C ILE A 244 5.42 14.60 4.96
N TYR A 245 5.77 15.27 6.05
CA TYR A 245 7.16 15.39 6.51
C TYR A 245 7.70 14.08 7.11
N PHE A 246 6.90 13.44 7.98
CA PHE A 246 7.24 12.23 8.73
C PHE A 246 6.98 10.91 7.99
N LYS A 247 6.88 10.93 6.65
CA LYS A 247 6.84 9.72 5.82
C LYS A 247 7.99 8.77 6.11
N ARG A 248 7.84 7.49 5.79
CA ARG A 248 8.95 6.54 5.81
C ARG A 248 10.04 6.96 4.81
N GLU A 249 9.68 7.01 3.53
CA GLU A 249 10.58 7.34 2.43
C GLU A 249 10.92 8.85 2.37
N ALA A 250 12.20 9.21 2.53
CA ALA A 250 12.65 10.61 2.49
C ALA A 250 12.75 11.20 1.07
N ASP A 251 12.63 10.39 0.03
CA ASP A 251 12.64 10.78 -1.39
C ASP A 251 11.26 11.23 -1.92
N GLY A 252 10.18 11.01 -1.15
CA GLY A 252 8.81 11.37 -1.51
C GLY A 252 7.98 10.24 -2.13
N ARG A 253 8.56 9.04 -2.32
CA ARG A 253 7.81 7.83 -2.65
C ARG A 253 6.77 7.52 -1.57
N THR A 254 5.79 6.71 -1.95
CA THR A 254 4.82 6.11 -1.01
C THR A 254 5.51 5.15 -0.05
N ALA A 255 4.96 4.97 1.15
CA ALA A 255 5.33 3.87 2.05
C ALA A 255 4.89 2.50 1.48
N LEU A 256 5.62 2.03 0.48
CA LEU A 256 5.49 0.75 -0.22
C LEU A 256 6.92 0.26 -0.57
N GLY A 257 7.04 -0.95 -1.12
CA GLY A 257 8.31 -1.65 -1.23
C GLY A 257 8.45 -2.62 -0.05
N PRO A 258 9.40 -2.42 0.88
CA PRO A 258 9.48 -3.20 2.11
C PRO A 258 8.25 -3.01 2.99
N LEU A 259 7.83 -4.07 3.66
CA LEU A 259 7.01 -4.03 4.86
C LEU A 259 7.88 -3.59 6.07
N LYS A 260 7.33 -2.81 7.00
CA LYS A 260 8.01 -2.50 8.26
C LYS A 260 8.36 -3.80 9.04
N PRO A 261 9.59 -3.98 9.56
CA PRO A 261 9.92 -5.07 10.48
C PRO A 261 8.98 -5.12 11.70
N MET A 262 8.78 -6.28 12.30
CA MET A 262 8.10 -6.35 13.60
C MET A 262 8.96 -5.63 14.65
N THR A 263 8.40 -4.69 15.41
CA THR A 263 9.16 -3.84 16.36
C THR A 263 8.47 -3.68 17.69
N MET A 264 9.23 -3.81 18.79
CA MET A 264 8.86 -3.30 20.10
C MET A 264 9.73 -2.09 20.43
N ASP A 265 9.08 -0.98 20.77
CA ASP A 265 9.65 0.31 21.12
C ASP A 265 10.75 0.80 20.14
N GLY A 266 10.51 0.54 18.86
CA GLY A 266 11.40 0.87 17.75
C GLY A 266 12.59 -0.06 17.55
N VAL A 267 12.77 -1.08 18.39
CA VAL A 267 13.76 -2.15 18.22
C VAL A 267 13.13 -3.28 17.38
N PRO A 268 13.76 -3.73 16.28
CA PRO A 268 13.30 -4.89 15.53
C PRO A 268 13.34 -6.17 16.39
N LEU A 269 12.27 -6.97 16.33
CA LEU A 269 12.18 -8.27 16.99
C LEU A 269 12.50 -9.39 16.00
N THR A 270 13.70 -9.95 16.13
CA THR A 270 14.05 -11.27 15.58
C THR A 270 13.79 -12.37 16.62
N MET A 271 13.85 -13.65 16.24
CA MET A 271 13.76 -14.77 17.19
C MET A 271 14.79 -14.63 18.31
N GLU A 272 16.06 -14.43 17.94
CA GLU A 272 17.19 -14.32 18.86
C GLU A 272 17.06 -13.10 19.77
N LYS A 273 16.47 -12.00 19.26
CA LYS A 273 16.26 -10.80 20.07
C LYS A 273 15.09 -10.93 21.05
N VAL A 274 14.10 -11.77 20.77
CA VAL A 274 13.06 -12.12 21.75
C VAL A 274 13.64 -13.05 22.81
N GLU A 275 14.43 -14.04 22.42
CA GLU A 275 15.16 -14.94 23.32
C GLU A 275 16.09 -14.15 24.27
N GLU A 276 16.94 -13.26 23.75
CA GLU A 276 17.83 -12.38 24.54
C GLU A 276 17.07 -11.50 25.56
N LEU A 277 15.83 -11.08 25.23
CA LEU A 277 15.02 -10.25 26.14
C LEU A 277 14.31 -11.08 27.21
N THR A 278 13.81 -12.28 26.87
CA THR A 278 13.21 -13.22 27.84
C THR A 278 14.27 -13.87 28.75
N GLU A 279 15.52 -14.05 28.29
CA GLU A 279 16.64 -14.44 29.17
C GLU A 279 17.08 -13.32 30.13
N ALA A 280 16.87 -12.06 29.75
CA ALA A 280 17.25 -10.90 30.56
C ALA A 280 16.22 -10.53 31.64
N ASP A 281 14.96 -10.94 31.47
CA ASP A 281 13.84 -10.65 32.36
C ASP A 281 12.77 -11.77 32.23
N GLU A 282 12.63 -12.61 33.26
CA GLU A 282 11.73 -13.78 33.24
C GLU A 282 10.23 -13.38 33.14
N ASP A 283 9.89 -12.13 33.50
CA ASP A 283 8.53 -11.57 33.41
C ASP A 283 8.28 -10.83 32.07
N PHE A 284 9.21 -10.88 31.11
CA PHE A 284 9.09 -10.17 29.82
C PHE A 284 8.11 -10.83 28.84
N GLU A 285 6.93 -10.21 28.68
CA GLU A 285 5.96 -10.55 27.62
C GLU A 285 6.25 -9.81 26.29
N PRO A 286 6.66 -10.50 25.21
CA PRO A 286 6.93 -9.86 23.93
C PRO A 286 5.64 -9.46 23.19
N LYS A 287 5.45 -8.15 22.99
CA LYS A 287 4.38 -7.59 22.14
C LYS A 287 4.65 -7.83 20.65
N LEU A 288 4.18 -8.95 20.12
CA LEU A 288 4.37 -9.37 18.73
C LEU A 288 3.34 -8.76 17.78
N GLY A 289 3.45 -7.46 17.49
CA GLY A 289 2.53 -6.73 16.60
C GLY A 289 1.66 -5.72 17.37
N ALA A 290 0.43 -5.51 16.92
CA ALA A 290 -0.52 -4.58 17.53
C ALA A 290 -1.83 -5.26 17.93
N GLY A 291 -2.01 -5.52 19.22
CA GLY A 291 -3.24 -6.04 19.83
C GLY A 291 -4.11 -4.96 20.46
N ALA A 292 -3.50 -3.84 20.84
CA ALA A 292 -4.16 -2.64 21.33
C ALA A 292 -3.72 -1.39 20.53
N ILE A 293 -4.44 -0.28 20.68
CA ILE A 293 -4.18 0.94 19.89
C ILE A 293 -2.88 1.64 20.29
N GLU A 294 -2.48 1.53 21.56
CA GLU A 294 -1.18 1.96 22.10
C GLU A 294 0.02 1.17 21.52
N ASP A 295 -0.20 -0.03 20.97
CA ASP A 295 0.86 -0.82 20.33
C ASP A 295 1.21 -0.30 18.91
N PHE A 296 0.37 0.54 18.30
CA PHE A 296 0.82 1.28 17.10
C PHE A 296 1.77 2.39 17.50
N SER A 297 2.77 2.65 16.66
CA SER A 297 3.72 3.73 16.94
C SER A 297 3.06 5.11 16.92
N TRP A 298 3.74 6.12 17.48
CA TRP A 298 3.29 7.53 17.43
C TRP A 298 2.94 8.02 16.01
N LYS A 299 3.59 7.44 14.99
CA LYS A 299 3.32 7.72 13.57
C LYS A 299 2.05 7.02 13.07
N GLY A 300 1.71 5.85 13.59
CA GLY A 300 0.39 5.25 13.38
C GLY A 300 -0.73 6.14 13.94
N TRP A 301 -0.58 6.61 15.17
CA TRP A 301 -1.51 7.59 15.76
C TRP A 301 -1.63 8.89 14.93
N LEU A 302 -0.53 9.36 14.34
CA LEU A 302 -0.54 10.52 13.42
C LEU A 302 -1.27 10.19 12.11
N ASP A 303 -1.05 9.01 11.53
CA ASP A 303 -1.76 8.53 10.34
C ASP A 303 -3.27 8.50 10.55
N PHE A 304 -3.72 7.89 11.65
CA PHE A 304 -5.13 7.82 12.03
C PHE A 304 -5.72 9.23 12.16
N SER A 305 -5.01 10.13 12.87
CA SER A 305 -5.37 11.54 13.06
C SER A 305 -5.29 12.40 11.79
N THR A 306 -4.65 11.92 10.72
CA THR A 306 -4.50 12.63 9.44
C THR A 306 -5.47 12.12 8.36
N CYS A 307 -6.31 11.13 8.67
CA CYS A 307 -7.30 10.60 7.74
C CYS A 307 -8.27 11.67 7.22
N THR A 308 -8.08 12.09 5.97
CA THR A 308 -8.87 13.16 5.30
C THR A 308 -10.33 12.79 5.00
N GLU A 309 -10.72 11.54 5.27
CA GLU A 309 -12.02 10.92 4.92
C GLU A 309 -12.41 10.97 3.42
N CYS A 310 -11.47 11.32 2.54
CA CYS A 310 -11.74 11.62 1.12
C CYS A 310 -12.18 10.41 0.26
N GLY A 311 -12.08 9.19 0.79
CA GLY A 311 -12.51 7.96 0.13
C GLY A 311 -11.62 7.48 -1.01
N ARG A 312 -10.47 8.10 -1.31
CA ARG A 312 -9.59 7.67 -2.41
C ARG A 312 -9.04 6.25 -2.24
N CYS A 313 -8.62 5.88 -1.03
CA CYS A 313 -8.13 4.54 -0.70
C CYS A 313 -9.25 3.47 -0.73
N GLN A 314 -10.48 3.84 -0.35
CA GLN A 314 -11.67 2.99 -0.43
C GLN A 314 -12.13 2.78 -1.88
N GLU A 315 -12.19 3.85 -2.68
CA GLU A 315 -12.55 3.83 -4.11
C GLU A 315 -11.59 2.97 -4.96
N GLN A 316 -10.38 2.69 -4.46
CA GLN A 316 -9.34 1.94 -5.16
C GLN A 316 -8.95 0.64 -4.44
N CYS A 317 -9.63 0.29 -3.35
CA CYS A 317 -9.48 -1.01 -2.69
C CYS A 317 -10.18 -2.09 -3.54
N PRO A 318 -9.52 -3.21 -3.88
CA PRO A 318 -10.17 -4.28 -4.64
C PRO A 318 -11.31 -4.92 -3.84
N ALA A 319 -11.06 -5.27 -2.57
CA ALA A 319 -12.04 -5.91 -1.69
C ALA A 319 -13.34 -5.09 -1.54
N TRP A 320 -13.23 -3.78 -1.27
CA TRP A 320 -14.38 -2.88 -1.18
C TRP A 320 -15.23 -2.87 -2.46
N ASN A 321 -14.57 -2.80 -3.63
CA ASN A 321 -15.27 -2.74 -4.91
C ASN A 321 -15.98 -4.07 -5.22
N THR A 322 -15.44 -5.21 -4.78
CA THR A 322 -16.09 -6.53 -4.84
C THR A 322 -17.17 -6.78 -3.77
N GLY A 323 -17.46 -5.81 -2.90
CA GLY A 323 -18.52 -5.94 -1.88
C GLY A 323 -18.11 -6.66 -0.58
N LYS A 324 -16.81 -6.84 -0.32
CA LYS A 324 -16.28 -7.30 0.98
C LYS A 324 -16.30 -6.15 2.00
N PRO A 325 -16.38 -6.41 3.32
CA PRO A 325 -16.51 -5.36 4.33
C PRO A 325 -15.28 -4.43 4.45
N LEU A 326 -14.11 -4.86 3.96
CA LEU A 326 -12.89 -4.06 4.01
C LEU A 326 -13.01 -2.74 3.23
N SER A 327 -13.10 -1.64 3.98
CA SER A 327 -12.69 -0.31 3.52
C SER A 327 -11.44 0.15 4.29
N PRO A 328 -10.30 0.36 3.61
CA PRO A 328 -9.11 0.95 4.23
C PRO A 328 -9.34 2.35 4.81
N LYS A 329 -10.36 3.09 4.34
CA LYS A 329 -10.76 4.36 4.97
C LYS A 329 -11.45 4.11 6.31
N LEU A 330 -12.38 3.15 6.36
CA LEU A 330 -13.16 2.89 7.58
C LEU A 330 -12.30 2.28 8.68
N MET A 331 -11.39 1.34 8.37
CA MET A 331 -10.43 0.81 9.34
C MET A 331 -9.56 1.93 9.96
N ILE A 332 -8.96 2.81 9.15
CA ILE A 332 -8.20 3.96 9.67
C ILE A 332 -9.08 4.93 10.48
N MET A 333 -10.36 5.09 10.11
CA MET A 333 -11.31 5.88 10.90
C MET A 333 -11.70 5.20 12.22
N SER A 334 -11.86 3.87 12.26
CA SER A 334 -12.12 3.12 13.50
C SER A 334 -10.93 3.22 14.47
N LEU A 335 -9.69 3.09 13.97
CA LEU A 335 -8.48 3.25 14.79
C LEU A 335 -8.35 4.67 15.36
N ARG A 336 -8.69 5.70 14.57
CA ARG A 336 -8.79 7.11 15.02
C ARG A 336 -9.91 7.31 16.05
N ASP A 337 -11.09 6.75 15.74
CA ASP A 337 -12.30 6.60 16.56
C ASP A 337 -11.97 6.16 17.99
N HIS A 338 -11.54 4.91 18.06
CA HIS A 338 -11.16 4.18 19.26
C HIS A 338 -9.98 4.84 19.99
N GLY A 339 -8.89 5.19 19.29
CA GLY A 339 -7.73 5.84 19.91
C GLY A 339 -8.08 7.18 20.57
N ALA A 340 -8.92 8.01 19.94
CA ALA A 340 -9.37 9.27 20.52
C ALA A 340 -10.31 9.09 21.73
N ALA A 341 -11.04 7.97 21.79
CA ALA A 341 -11.96 7.63 22.87
C ALA A 341 -11.29 6.90 24.04
N LYS A 342 -10.29 6.04 23.80
CA LYS A 342 -9.44 5.36 24.80
C LYS A 342 -8.35 6.28 25.38
N ALA A 343 -7.88 7.28 24.63
CA ALA A 343 -6.82 8.19 25.07
C ALA A 343 -6.98 8.85 26.47
N PRO A 344 -8.18 9.22 26.96
CA PRO A 344 -8.34 9.76 28.32
C PRO A 344 -8.00 8.77 29.43
N TYR A 345 -8.13 7.47 29.17
CA TYR A 345 -7.74 6.39 30.08
C TYR A 345 -6.21 6.17 30.04
N LEU A 346 -5.65 6.03 28.83
CA LEU A 346 -4.20 5.88 28.64
C LEU A 346 -3.40 7.08 29.19
N LEU A 347 -3.88 8.31 28.98
CA LEU A 347 -3.27 9.53 29.51
C LEU A 347 -3.38 9.69 31.05
N ALA A 348 -4.16 8.83 31.72
CA ALA A 348 -4.17 8.75 33.18
C ALA A 348 -3.15 7.75 33.74
N GLY A 349 -2.54 6.92 32.87
CA GLY A 349 -1.70 5.78 33.25
C GLY A 349 -2.41 4.42 33.19
N GLY A 350 -3.62 4.34 32.63
CA GLY A 350 -4.35 3.09 32.46
C GLY A 350 -3.67 2.14 31.47
N GLN A 351 -3.50 0.88 31.87
CA GLN A 351 -2.95 -0.19 31.04
C GLN A 351 -3.63 -1.52 31.43
N THR A 352 -3.85 -2.39 30.44
CA THR A 352 -4.43 -3.72 30.66
C THR A 352 -3.54 -4.82 30.08
N THR A 353 -3.33 -5.88 30.86
CA THR A 353 -2.65 -7.12 30.43
C THR A 353 -3.65 -8.27 30.56
N MET A 354 -3.87 -9.03 29.48
CA MET A 354 -4.85 -10.15 29.43
C MET A 354 -6.29 -9.80 29.91
N GLY A 355 -6.66 -8.51 29.88
CA GLY A 355 -7.95 -7.99 30.34
C GLY A 355 -7.97 -7.50 31.80
N GLU A 356 -6.92 -7.74 32.57
CA GLU A 356 -6.76 -7.22 33.93
C GLU A 356 -6.07 -5.84 33.92
N GLU A 357 -6.46 -4.92 34.82
CA GLU A 357 -5.85 -3.58 34.93
C GLU A 357 -4.49 -3.69 35.63
N THR A 358 -3.42 -3.32 34.93
CA THR A 358 -2.03 -3.35 35.41
C THR A 358 -1.43 -1.96 35.59
N GLY A 359 -1.98 -0.92 34.93
CA GLY A 359 -1.45 0.44 35.00
C GLY A 359 -1.98 1.27 36.18
N LEU A 360 -3.29 1.24 36.43
CA LEU A 360 -3.97 2.01 37.48
C LEU A 360 -4.27 1.17 38.72
N VAL A 361 -3.24 0.53 39.28
CA VAL A 361 -3.36 -0.28 40.52
C VAL A 361 -3.05 0.50 41.80
N ASP A 362 -3.41 -0.08 42.95
CA ASP A 362 -3.00 0.30 44.31
C ASP A 362 -1.64 -0.33 44.71
N ALA A 363 -1.25 -0.22 45.98
CA ALA A 363 0.04 -0.76 46.46
C ALA A 363 0.01 -2.28 46.65
N GLU A 364 -1.18 -2.88 46.59
CA GLU A 364 -1.50 -4.28 46.77
C GLU A 364 -1.82 -4.98 45.44
N GLY A 365 -1.71 -4.26 44.31
CA GLY A 365 -1.91 -4.78 42.94
C GLY A 365 -3.36 -4.78 42.44
N ASN A 366 -4.31 -4.20 43.16
CA ASN A 366 -5.73 -4.18 42.80
C ASN A 366 -6.09 -2.89 42.04
N PRO A 367 -7.14 -2.87 41.20
CA PRO A 367 -7.53 -1.66 40.46
C PRO A 367 -7.90 -0.48 41.38
N ASP A 368 -7.22 0.65 41.24
CA ASP A 368 -7.45 1.87 42.01
C ASP A 368 -8.72 2.57 41.51
N GLU A 369 -9.86 2.17 42.06
CA GLU A 369 -11.17 2.78 41.77
C GLU A 369 -11.20 4.29 42.07
N ALA A 370 -10.34 4.81 42.96
CA ALA A 370 -10.26 6.25 43.22
C ALA A 370 -9.50 7.00 42.12
N LYS A 371 -8.61 6.38 41.35
CA LYS A 371 -8.08 6.89 40.07
C LYS A 371 -9.12 6.66 38.96
N LEU A 372 -9.61 5.43 38.80
CA LEU A 372 -10.51 5.04 37.70
C LEU A 372 -11.84 5.81 37.70
N ALA A 373 -12.40 6.16 38.86
CA ALA A 373 -13.63 6.98 38.95
C ALA A 373 -13.45 8.45 38.53
N LYS A 374 -12.21 8.92 38.30
CA LYS A 374 -11.92 10.25 37.74
C LYS A 374 -11.87 10.25 36.20
N ILE A 375 -11.79 9.06 35.58
CA ILE A 375 -11.74 8.86 34.14
C ILE A 375 -13.19 8.76 33.63
N PRO A 376 -13.54 9.34 32.46
CA PRO A 376 -14.87 9.17 31.89
C PRO A 376 -15.21 7.69 31.69
N GLU A 377 -16.38 7.27 32.15
CA GLU A 377 -16.89 5.88 32.04
C GLU A 377 -16.79 5.33 30.61
N ALA A 378 -17.17 6.13 29.61
CA ALA A 378 -17.06 5.76 28.20
C ALA A 378 -15.61 5.49 27.74
N ALA A 379 -14.60 6.12 28.35
CA ALA A 379 -13.19 5.86 28.05
C ALA A 379 -12.65 4.61 28.78
N ARG A 380 -13.21 4.25 29.94
CA ARG A 380 -12.98 2.95 30.60
C ARG A 380 -13.56 1.81 29.76
N LEU A 381 -14.83 1.91 29.38
CA LEU A 381 -15.52 0.89 28.59
C LEU A 381 -14.88 0.70 27.20
N GLU A 382 -14.51 1.78 26.52
CA GLU A 382 -13.80 1.70 25.24
C GLU A 382 -12.40 1.10 25.37
N ALA A 383 -11.75 1.23 26.54
CA ALA A 383 -10.42 0.63 26.78
C ALA A 383 -10.44 -0.89 26.85
N GLN A 384 -11.58 -1.48 27.22
CA GLN A 384 -11.76 -2.92 27.42
C GLN A 384 -12.19 -3.67 26.15
N ARG A 385 -12.47 -2.96 25.05
CA ARG A 385 -12.90 -3.56 23.78
C ARG A 385 -11.70 -4.08 22.98
N PRO A 386 -11.75 -5.32 22.43
CA PRO A 386 -10.64 -5.88 21.67
C PRO A 386 -10.46 -5.15 20.33
N LEU A 387 -9.20 -4.93 19.92
CA LEU A 387 -8.89 -4.20 18.68
C LEU A 387 -9.39 -4.93 17.44
N VAL A 388 -9.29 -6.26 17.44
CA VAL A 388 -9.83 -7.14 16.40
C VAL A 388 -10.86 -8.07 17.03
N GLY A 389 -11.99 -8.28 16.37
CA GLY A 389 -13.08 -9.13 16.87
C GLY A 389 -14.40 -8.81 16.16
N HIS A 390 -15.37 -9.73 16.24
CA HIS A 390 -16.63 -9.61 15.50
C HIS A 390 -17.39 -8.33 15.85
N THR A 391 -17.56 -7.46 14.85
CA THR A 391 -18.20 -6.15 15.01
C THR A 391 -19.72 -6.21 15.19
N THR A 392 -20.30 -7.40 15.02
CA THR A 392 -21.74 -7.69 15.18
C THR A 392 -22.04 -8.61 16.37
N ALA A 393 -21.14 -8.74 17.35
CA ALA A 393 -21.48 -9.30 18.65
C ALA A 393 -22.65 -8.50 19.26
N ASP A 394 -23.64 -9.17 19.86
CA ASP A 394 -24.87 -8.47 20.26
C ASP A 394 -24.62 -7.62 21.51
N LEU A 395 -24.72 -6.30 21.31
CA LEU A 395 -24.48 -5.28 22.34
C LEU A 395 -25.52 -5.31 23.47
N SER A 396 -26.56 -6.17 23.38
CA SER A 396 -27.45 -6.48 24.51
C SER A 396 -26.84 -7.42 25.54
N ASP A 397 -25.94 -8.31 25.12
CA ASP A 397 -25.49 -9.46 25.90
C ASP A 397 -24.07 -9.22 26.45
N ASP A 398 -23.17 -8.68 25.62
CA ASP A 398 -21.91 -8.09 26.09
C ASP A 398 -21.46 -6.89 25.19
N PRO A 399 -21.58 -5.64 25.68
CA PRO A 399 -21.05 -4.46 25.00
C PRO A 399 -19.53 -4.42 24.81
N MET A 400 -18.78 -5.20 25.59
CA MET A 400 -17.30 -5.21 25.60
C MET A 400 -16.72 -6.18 24.58
N ALA A 401 -17.44 -7.26 24.23
CA ALA A 401 -17.03 -8.24 23.22
C ALA A 401 -17.00 -7.71 21.77
N ALA A 402 -17.63 -6.58 21.48
CA ALA A 402 -17.72 -6.04 20.12
C ALA A 402 -16.41 -5.34 19.70
N GLY A 403 -15.62 -5.99 18.85
CA GLY A 403 -14.29 -5.51 18.42
C GLY A 403 -14.29 -4.19 17.61
N ILE A 404 -13.12 -3.58 17.48
CA ILE A 404 -12.93 -2.31 16.72
C ILE A 404 -12.83 -2.57 15.20
N ILE A 405 -12.14 -3.65 14.81
CA ILE A 405 -11.90 -4.09 13.44
C ILE A 405 -12.42 -5.51 13.27
N ASP A 406 -13.29 -5.72 12.27
CA ASP A 406 -13.84 -7.05 12.01
C ASP A 406 -12.80 -7.99 11.38
N PRO A 407 -12.67 -9.26 11.83
CA PRO A 407 -11.76 -10.23 11.24
C PRO A 407 -11.93 -10.39 9.72
N GLU A 408 -13.15 -10.42 9.19
CA GLU A 408 -13.37 -10.56 7.74
C GLU A 408 -12.85 -9.32 6.98
N ALA A 409 -12.89 -8.13 7.61
CA ALA A 409 -12.30 -6.92 7.05
C ALA A 409 -10.76 -6.91 7.14
N LEU A 410 -10.17 -7.44 8.22
CA LEU A 410 -8.73 -7.61 8.38
C LEU A 410 -8.17 -8.61 7.36
N TRP A 411 -8.78 -9.78 7.23
CA TRP A 411 -8.34 -10.87 6.39
C TRP A 411 -8.62 -10.65 4.90
N SER A 412 -9.67 -9.87 4.55
CA SER A 412 -9.90 -9.35 3.18
C SER A 412 -8.76 -8.50 2.58
N CYS A 413 -7.75 -8.07 3.37
CA CYS A 413 -6.66 -7.23 2.87
C CYS A 413 -5.68 -8.02 1.98
N THR A 414 -5.50 -7.58 0.74
CA THR A 414 -4.60 -8.19 -0.27
C THR A 414 -3.18 -7.60 -0.29
N THR A 415 -2.81 -6.80 0.72
CA THR A 415 -1.52 -6.05 0.86
C THR A 415 -1.06 -5.21 -0.34
N CYS A 416 -1.86 -5.09 -1.40
CA CYS A 416 -1.46 -4.66 -2.74
C CYS A 416 -1.14 -3.16 -2.93
N GLY A 417 -0.97 -2.40 -1.84
CA GLY A 417 -0.55 -1.00 -1.83
C GLY A 417 -1.52 0.05 -2.40
N ALA A 418 -2.66 -0.34 -2.97
CA ALA A 418 -3.57 0.59 -3.67
C ALA A 418 -4.12 1.72 -2.77
N CYS A 419 -4.29 1.45 -1.47
CA CYS A 419 -4.72 2.42 -0.48
C CYS A 419 -3.66 3.49 -0.18
N VAL A 420 -2.39 3.10 -0.04
CA VAL A 420 -1.25 4.00 0.23
C VAL A 420 -0.94 4.86 -1.00
N GLU A 421 -0.80 4.24 -2.17
CA GLU A 421 -0.59 4.91 -3.46
C GLU A 421 -1.64 5.99 -3.74
N GLN A 422 -2.88 5.76 -3.32
CA GLN A 422 -3.99 6.69 -3.56
C GLN A 422 -4.26 7.63 -2.37
N CYS A 423 -3.42 7.60 -1.33
CA CYS A 423 -3.50 8.51 -0.19
C CYS A 423 -2.77 9.84 -0.48
N PRO A 424 -3.45 11.00 -0.40
CA PRO A 424 -2.82 12.30 -0.64
C PRO A 424 -1.92 12.77 0.51
N VAL A 425 -1.98 12.08 1.66
CA VAL A 425 -1.23 12.36 2.90
C VAL A 425 -0.39 11.17 3.37
N ASP A 426 -0.23 10.16 2.50
CA ASP A 426 0.69 9.02 2.63
C ASP A 426 0.56 8.17 3.92
N ILE A 427 -0.68 7.88 4.32
CA ILE A 427 -0.98 6.96 5.43
C ILE A 427 -0.49 5.55 5.11
N GLU A 428 0.23 4.94 6.07
CA GLU A 428 0.99 3.69 5.97
C GLU A 428 0.06 2.48 6.17
N HIS A 429 -1.10 2.50 5.47
CA HIS A 429 -2.24 1.59 5.66
C HIS A 429 -1.84 0.10 5.71
N VAL A 430 -0.90 -0.34 4.86
CA VAL A 430 -0.56 -1.76 4.73
C VAL A 430 0.18 -2.26 5.96
N ASP A 431 1.13 -1.48 6.48
CA ASP A 431 1.86 -1.81 7.70
C ASP A 431 0.88 -1.95 8.88
N HIS A 432 -0.08 -1.01 9.03
CA HIS A 432 -1.13 -1.09 10.06
C HIS A 432 -2.03 -2.35 9.94
N PHE A 433 -2.28 -2.86 8.72
CA PHE A 433 -2.99 -4.14 8.53
C PHE A 433 -2.14 -5.35 8.90
N ILE A 434 -0.82 -5.30 8.71
CA ILE A 434 0.06 -6.43 9.05
C ILE A 434 0.39 -6.47 10.54
N ASP A 435 0.55 -5.34 11.22
CA ASP A 435 0.84 -5.36 12.66
C ASP A 435 -0.33 -5.96 13.47
N MET A 436 -1.59 -5.74 13.08
CA MET A 436 -2.74 -6.46 13.64
C MET A 436 -2.73 -7.97 13.30
N ARG A 437 -2.32 -8.35 12.08
CA ARG A 437 -2.20 -9.77 11.70
C ARG A 437 -1.06 -10.48 12.44
N ARG A 438 0.05 -9.79 12.72
CA ARG A 438 1.16 -10.31 13.54
C ARG A 438 0.65 -10.69 14.91
N TYR A 439 -0.08 -9.80 15.57
CA TYR A 439 -0.67 -10.10 16.88
C TYR A 439 -1.67 -11.26 16.83
N GLN A 440 -2.61 -11.22 15.88
CA GLN A 440 -3.61 -12.28 15.70
C GLN A 440 -3.00 -13.66 15.41
N VAL A 441 -1.90 -13.74 14.65
CA VAL A 441 -1.24 -15.02 14.32
C VAL A 441 -0.27 -15.49 15.40
N LEU A 442 0.48 -14.58 16.03
CA LEU A 442 1.59 -14.92 16.93
C LEU A 442 1.19 -14.94 18.41
N ILE A 443 0.12 -14.25 18.80
CA ILE A 443 -0.39 -14.21 20.18
C ILE A 443 -1.73 -14.96 20.27
N GLU A 444 -2.77 -14.48 19.60
CA GLU A 444 -4.14 -15.05 19.71
C GLU A 444 -4.28 -16.42 19.02
N SER A 445 -3.38 -16.75 18.09
CA SER A 445 -3.54 -17.87 17.14
C SER A 445 -4.86 -17.84 16.34
N GLU A 446 -5.47 -16.66 16.19
CA GLU A 446 -6.73 -16.43 15.47
C GLU A 446 -6.45 -16.04 14.01
N PHE A 447 -6.69 -16.98 13.09
CA PHE A 447 -6.55 -16.74 11.65
C PHE A 447 -7.42 -17.70 10.82
N PRO A 448 -7.76 -17.35 9.56
CA PRO A 448 -8.51 -18.22 8.65
C PRO A 448 -7.90 -19.61 8.55
N THR A 449 -8.71 -20.64 8.80
CA THR A 449 -8.28 -22.03 9.03
C THR A 449 -7.45 -22.63 7.90
N GLU A 450 -7.68 -22.17 6.67
CA GLU A 450 -6.97 -22.54 5.46
C GLU A 450 -5.47 -22.19 5.53
N LEU A 451 -5.10 -21.14 6.27
CA LEU A 451 -3.70 -20.76 6.50
C LEU A 451 -2.93 -21.75 7.39
N ALA A 452 -3.62 -22.57 8.20
CA ALA A 452 -2.94 -23.61 8.98
C ALA A 452 -2.26 -24.65 8.07
N GLY A 453 -2.88 -24.97 6.92
CA GLY A 453 -2.28 -25.81 5.89
C GLY A 453 -1.07 -25.14 5.22
N LEU A 454 -1.19 -23.84 4.90
CA LEU A 454 -0.10 -23.03 4.36
C LEU A 454 1.13 -23.01 5.29
N PHE A 455 0.94 -22.66 6.56
CA PHE A 455 2.04 -22.56 7.52
C PHE A 455 2.73 -23.90 7.72
N LYS A 456 1.95 -24.98 7.92
CA LYS A 456 2.48 -26.34 8.05
C LYS A 456 3.27 -26.80 6.81
N ASN A 457 2.80 -26.48 5.61
CA ASN A 457 3.51 -26.80 4.37
C ASN A 457 4.83 -26.02 4.25
N LEU A 458 4.81 -24.72 4.56
CA LEU A 458 6.01 -23.89 4.57
C LEU A 458 7.06 -24.39 5.56
N GLU A 459 6.65 -24.70 6.79
CA GLU A 459 7.51 -25.26 7.85
C GLU A 459 8.07 -26.65 7.48
N ASN A 460 7.21 -27.61 7.09
CA ASN A 460 7.60 -29.02 6.95
C ASN A 460 8.13 -29.39 5.56
N LYS A 461 8.01 -28.49 4.56
CA LYS A 461 8.39 -28.73 3.15
C LYS A 461 9.10 -27.55 2.48
N GLY A 462 9.28 -26.42 3.15
CA GLY A 462 9.89 -25.22 2.56
C GLY A 462 9.08 -24.63 1.40
N ASN A 463 7.83 -25.06 1.15
CA ASN A 463 7.01 -24.58 0.04
C ASN A 463 5.51 -24.67 0.37
N PRO A 464 4.67 -23.71 -0.10
CA PRO A 464 3.27 -23.64 0.31
C PRO A 464 2.37 -24.72 -0.31
N TRP A 465 2.80 -25.34 -1.43
CA TRP A 465 2.09 -26.45 -2.08
C TRP A 465 2.30 -27.82 -1.39
N GLY A 466 3.13 -27.89 -0.34
CA GLY A 466 3.40 -29.12 0.41
C GLY A 466 4.14 -30.20 -0.40
N GLN A 467 4.69 -29.86 -1.57
CA GLN A 467 5.38 -30.81 -2.44
C GLN A 467 6.71 -31.26 -1.84
N ASN A 468 7.23 -32.40 -2.29
CA ASN A 468 8.53 -32.86 -1.82
C ASN A 468 9.66 -32.13 -2.56
N ASN A 469 10.67 -31.68 -1.82
CA ASN A 469 11.78 -30.89 -2.36
C ASN A 469 12.60 -31.66 -3.42
N SER A 470 12.59 -32.98 -3.40
CA SER A 470 13.24 -33.82 -4.42
C SER A 470 12.67 -33.64 -5.84
N GLY A 471 11.43 -33.17 -5.97
CA GLY A 471 10.80 -32.90 -7.28
C GLY A 471 11.03 -31.49 -7.81
N ARG A 472 11.79 -30.65 -7.08
CA ARG A 472 11.97 -29.24 -7.42
C ARG A 472 12.72 -29.01 -8.73
N ASP A 473 13.54 -29.97 -9.14
CA ASP A 473 14.35 -29.91 -10.36
C ASP A 473 13.58 -30.37 -11.61
N GLU A 474 12.39 -30.95 -11.45
CA GLU A 474 11.65 -31.64 -12.52
C GLU A 474 11.27 -30.76 -13.72
N TRP A 475 11.15 -29.43 -13.52
CA TRP A 475 10.87 -28.49 -14.60
C TRP A 475 12.00 -28.37 -15.63
N MET A 476 13.24 -28.76 -15.28
CA MET A 476 14.38 -28.77 -16.18
C MET A 476 14.37 -29.98 -17.13
N ASN A 477 13.65 -31.06 -16.80
CA ASN A 477 13.60 -32.30 -17.59
C ASN A 477 12.96 -32.15 -18.98
N SER A 478 12.34 -31.01 -19.28
CA SER A 478 11.76 -30.69 -20.60
C SER A 478 12.55 -29.63 -21.37
N LEU A 479 13.80 -29.36 -20.98
CA LEU A 479 14.74 -28.51 -21.69
C LEU A 479 15.72 -29.37 -22.50
N ASP A 480 16.22 -28.80 -23.59
CA ASP A 480 17.19 -29.38 -24.52
C ASP A 480 18.66 -29.04 -24.17
N PHE A 481 18.87 -28.31 -23.07
CA PHE A 481 20.18 -27.92 -22.54
C PHE A 481 20.23 -28.12 -21.01
N GLU A 482 21.44 -28.33 -20.48
CA GLU A 482 21.68 -28.47 -19.04
C GLU A 482 21.80 -27.10 -18.36
N ILE A 483 21.29 -27.00 -17.13
CA ILE A 483 21.40 -25.81 -16.26
C ILE A 483 22.24 -26.22 -15.04
N PRO A 484 23.36 -25.54 -14.72
CA PRO A 484 24.16 -25.86 -13.54
C PRO A 484 23.36 -25.71 -12.23
N VAL A 485 23.39 -26.75 -11.40
CA VAL A 485 22.87 -26.69 -10.02
C VAL A 485 24.03 -26.47 -9.04
N ILE A 486 23.92 -25.42 -8.23
CA ILE A 486 24.92 -25.05 -7.22
C ILE A 486 24.91 -26.10 -6.09
N GLY A 487 26.09 -26.51 -5.62
CA GLY A 487 26.26 -27.58 -4.63
C GLY A 487 26.10 -29.00 -5.18
N LYS A 488 25.96 -29.15 -6.50
CA LYS A 488 25.81 -30.45 -7.19
C LYS A 488 26.66 -30.55 -8.46
N ASP A 489 26.54 -29.56 -9.35
CA ASP A 489 27.22 -29.51 -10.65
C ASP A 489 28.31 -28.44 -10.69
N ILE A 490 28.16 -27.37 -9.90
CA ILE A 490 29.19 -26.35 -9.61
C ILE A 490 29.25 -26.10 -8.10
N GLU A 491 30.44 -25.77 -7.59
CA GLU A 491 30.64 -25.50 -6.16
C GLU A 491 30.37 -24.02 -5.79
N ASP A 492 30.68 -23.08 -6.69
CA ASP A 492 30.65 -21.64 -6.42
C ASP A 492 30.14 -20.79 -7.61
N PHE A 493 30.34 -19.47 -7.52
CA PHE A 493 30.04 -18.48 -8.57
C PHE A 493 31.27 -18.03 -9.38
N ALA A 494 32.38 -18.79 -9.42
CA ALA A 494 33.60 -18.39 -10.13
C ALA A 494 33.33 -18.06 -11.61
N ASP A 495 32.55 -18.90 -12.32
CA ASP A 495 32.16 -18.68 -13.72
C ASP A 495 30.65 -18.44 -13.94
N THR A 496 29.92 -18.02 -12.90
CA THR A 496 28.48 -17.73 -12.96
C THR A 496 28.18 -16.24 -12.71
N GLU A 497 27.28 -15.63 -13.48
CA GLU A 497 26.87 -14.23 -13.26
C GLU A 497 25.56 -14.10 -12.49
N TYR A 498 24.52 -14.87 -12.85
CA TYR A 498 23.18 -14.75 -12.28
C TYR A 498 22.75 -16.01 -11.53
N LEU A 499 22.30 -15.86 -10.28
CA LEU A 499 21.42 -16.84 -9.65
C LEU A 499 20.03 -16.71 -10.27
N PHE A 500 19.55 -17.75 -10.95
CA PHE A 500 18.15 -17.83 -11.35
C PHE A 500 17.32 -18.41 -10.20
N TRP A 501 16.61 -17.52 -9.50
CA TRP A 501 15.70 -17.90 -8.43
C TRP A 501 14.35 -18.32 -9.03
N VAL A 502 14.05 -19.60 -8.91
CA VAL A 502 12.88 -20.26 -9.53
C VAL A 502 11.61 -19.92 -8.74
N GLY A 503 11.71 -19.93 -7.41
CA GLY A 503 10.60 -19.82 -6.46
C GLY A 503 9.67 -21.05 -6.48
N CYS A 504 8.90 -21.23 -5.40
CA CYS A 504 8.02 -22.40 -5.27
C CYS A 504 7.01 -22.53 -6.43
N ALA A 505 6.46 -21.42 -6.93
CA ALA A 505 5.53 -21.44 -8.05
C ALA A 505 6.22 -21.96 -9.33
N GLY A 506 7.40 -21.42 -9.65
CA GLY A 506 8.14 -21.78 -10.85
C GLY A 506 8.67 -23.22 -10.87
N ALA A 507 8.76 -23.87 -9.70
CA ALA A 507 9.15 -25.26 -9.56
C ALA A 507 7.96 -26.23 -9.48
N PHE A 508 6.83 -25.84 -8.87
CA PHE A 508 5.75 -26.78 -8.51
C PHE A 508 4.40 -26.56 -9.21
N GLU A 509 4.07 -25.37 -9.73
CA GLU A 509 2.78 -25.10 -10.41
C GLU A 509 2.96 -25.12 -11.93
N ASP A 510 2.19 -25.94 -12.66
CA ASP A 510 2.50 -26.29 -14.05
C ASP A 510 2.38 -25.13 -15.06
N ARG A 511 1.55 -24.12 -14.78
CA ARG A 511 1.45 -22.92 -15.62
C ARG A 511 2.65 -21.99 -15.37
N ALA A 512 3.19 -21.99 -14.15
CA ALA A 512 4.40 -21.27 -13.77
C ALA A 512 5.71 -21.98 -14.17
N LYS A 513 5.76 -23.33 -14.17
CA LYS A 513 6.89 -24.10 -14.75
C LYS A 513 7.17 -23.66 -16.19
N LYS A 514 6.13 -23.51 -17.02
CA LYS A 514 6.22 -22.99 -18.39
C LYS A 514 6.73 -21.53 -18.48
N THR A 515 6.63 -20.74 -17.40
CA THR A 515 7.29 -19.42 -17.32
C THR A 515 8.77 -19.56 -16.99
N THR A 516 9.12 -20.41 -16.01
CA THR A 516 10.52 -20.72 -15.65
C THR A 516 11.31 -21.24 -16.85
N GLN A 517 10.73 -22.18 -17.59
CA GLN A 517 11.29 -22.77 -18.80
C GLN A 517 11.51 -21.69 -19.88
N ALA A 518 10.51 -20.86 -20.18
CA ALA A 518 10.65 -19.78 -21.16
C ALA A 518 11.76 -18.78 -20.78
N VAL A 519 11.87 -18.40 -19.50
CA VAL A 519 12.96 -17.54 -19.03
C VAL A 519 14.32 -18.24 -19.16
N ALA A 520 14.44 -19.51 -18.78
CA ALA A 520 15.67 -20.27 -18.90
C ALA A 520 16.14 -20.40 -20.36
N SER A 521 15.24 -20.80 -21.27
CA SER A 521 15.54 -20.90 -22.71
C SER A 521 15.98 -19.55 -23.28
N LEU A 522 15.32 -18.44 -22.92
CA LEU A 522 15.73 -17.10 -23.37
C LEU A 522 17.10 -16.67 -22.80
N LEU A 523 17.42 -17.00 -21.55
CA LEU A 523 18.74 -16.72 -20.97
C LEU A 523 19.84 -17.56 -21.64
N HIS A 524 19.57 -18.83 -21.92
CA HIS A 524 20.47 -19.73 -22.63
C HIS A 524 20.70 -19.27 -24.08
N THR A 525 19.63 -19.03 -24.86
CA THR A 525 19.71 -18.48 -26.22
C THR A 525 20.50 -17.17 -26.28
N ALA A 526 20.33 -16.29 -25.28
CA ALA A 526 21.08 -15.04 -25.18
C ALA A 526 22.57 -15.23 -24.81
N GLY A 527 22.98 -16.41 -24.32
CA GLY A 527 24.34 -16.72 -23.85
C GLY A 527 24.66 -16.18 -22.45
N VAL A 528 23.67 -16.06 -21.56
CA VAL A 528 23.88 -15.56 -20.19
C VAL A 528 24.44 -16.67 -19.29
N LYS A 529 25.43 -16.36 -18.45
CA LYS A 529 25.94 -17.30 -17.43
C LYS A 529 25.03 -17.30 -16.20
N PHE A 530 24.18 -18.32 -16.06
CA PHE A 530 23.28 -18.48 -14.92
C PHE A 530 23.28 -19.90 -14.36
N ALA A 531 22.96 -20.02 -13.07
CA ALA A 531 22.82 -21.29 -12.35
C ALA A 531 21.59 -21.25 -11.43
N VAL A 532 21.17 -22.40 -10.90
CA VAL A 532 20.05 -22.53 -9.95
C VAL A 532 20.49 -23.20 -8.66
N LEU A 533 19.82 -22.90 -7.54
CA LEU A 533 20.07 -23.60 -6.26
C LEU A 533 19.45 -25.01 -6.21
N GLY A 534 18.56 -25.35 -7.14
CA GLY A 534 17.83 -26.63 -7.15
C GLY A 534 17.20 -26.91 -5.80
N GLN A 535 17.48 -28.08 -5.22
CA GLN A 535 16.98 -28.51 -3.91
C GLN A 535 17.50 -27.68 -2.72
N GLY A 536 18.47 -26.78 -2.91
CA GLY A 536 18.86 -25.79 -1.90
C GLY A 536 17.85 -24.64 -1.72
N GLU A 537 16.95 -24.40 -2.67
CA GLU A 537 16.04 -23.25 -2.64
C GLU A 537 14.75 -23.54 -1.84
N THR A 538 14.38 -22.72 -0.85
CA THR A 538 13.07 -22.82 -0.18
C THR A 538 12.13 -21.67 -0.61
N CYS A 539 11.05 -21.43 0.13
CA CYS A 539 10.13 -20.32 -0.12
C CYS A 539 10.72 -19.02 0.41
N THR A 540 10.53 -17.92 -0.32
CA THR A 540 10.93 -16.57 0.12
C THR A 540 10.16 -16.03 1.34
N GLY A 541 9.32 -16.86 1.98
CA GLY A 541 8.53 -16.53 3.16
C GLY A 541 7.41 -15.49 2.95
N ASP A 542 7.26 -14.88 1.77
CA ASP A 542 6.31 -13.78 1.51
C ASP A 542 4.89 -14.08 2.01
N SER A 543 4.34 -15.26 1.71
CA SER A 543 2.98 -15.63 2.14
C SER A 543 2.85 -15.78 3.66
N ALA A 544 3.91 -16.18 4.39
CA ALA A 544 3.93 -16.15 5.85
C ALA A 544 3.95 -14.71 6.37
N ARG A 545 4.87 -13.87 5.87
CA ARG A 545 4.99 -12.45 6.28
C ARG A 545 3.71 -11.65 6.02
N ARG A 546 3.04 -11.86 4.88
CA ARG A 546 1.76 -11.17 4.58
C ARG A 546 0.55 -11.74 5.32
N ALA A 547 0.65 -12.97 5.82
CA ALA A 547 -0.35 -13.53 6.74
C ALA A 547 -0.16 -13.04 8.18
N GLY A 548 1.02 -12.55 8.56
CA GLY A 548 1.35 -12.12 9.92
C GLY A 548 2.29 -13.06 10.67
N ASN A 549 2.60 -14.23 10.11
CA ASN A 549 3.56 -15.15 10.70
C ASN A 549 5.00 -14.68 10.41
N GLU A 550 5.45 -13.67 11.16
CA GLU A 550 6.77 -13.05 10.99
C GLU A 550 7.89 -14.05 11.26
N PHE A 551 7.79 -14.86 12.32
CA PHE A 551 8.82 -15.84 12.70
C PHE A 551 9.02 -16.94 11.65
N LEU A 552 7.94 -17.50 11.08
CA LEU A 552 8.07 -18.45 9.96
C LEU A 552 8.71 -17.80 8.72
N PHE A 553 8.47 -16.51 8.49
CA PHE A 553 9.19 -15.76 7.46
C PHE A 553 10.68 -15.55 7.82
N GLN A 554 11.02 -15.22 9.06
CA GLN A 554 12.41 -15.02 9.52
C GLN A 554 13.24 -16.29 9.33
N MET A 555 12.75 -17.44 9.81
CA MET A 555 13.39 -18.75 9.65
C MET A 555 13.66 -19.09 8.18
N LEU A 556 12.66 -18.91 7.31
CA LEU A 556 12.80 -19.13 5.87
C LEU A 556 13.75 -18.10 5.22
N ALA A 557 13.75 -16.85 5.67
CA ALA A 557 14.66 -15.83 5.15
C ALA A 557 16.10 -16.15 5.52
N GLN A 558 16.40 -16.43 6.79
CA GLN A 558 17.72 -16.79 7.29
C GLN A 558 18.28 -18.02 6.58
N GLN A 559 17.50 -19.11 6.45
CA GLN A 559 17.93 -20.32 5.74
C GLN A 559 18.29 -20.04 4.28
N ASN A 560 17.49 -19.25 3.57
CA ASN A 560 17.80 -18.88 2.19
C ASN A 560 19.00 -17.91 2.10
N ILE A 561 19.19 -17.03 3.08
CA ILE A 561 20.32 -16.09 3.16
C ILE A 561 21.63 -16.82 3.42
N GLU A 562 21.65 -17.85 4.27
CA GLU A 562 22.78 -18.74 4.49
C GLU A 562 23.20 -19.41 3.17
N VAL A 563 22.29 -20.18 2.57
CA VAL A 563 22.51 -20.89 1.29
C VAL A 563 22.92 -19.95 0.14
N MET A 564 22.33 -18.75 0.06
CA MET A 564 22.70 -17.75 -0.94
C MET A 564 24.05 -17.08 -0.65
N ASN A 565 24.41 -16.86 0.62
CA ASN A 565 25.69 -16.25 0.98
C ASN A 565 26.86 -17.22 0.75
N ASP A 566 26.68 -18.51 1.03
CA ASP A 566 27.68 -19.54 0.74
C ASP A 566 27.88 -19.69 -0.78
N ALA A 567 26.78 -19.74 -1.55
CA ALA A 567 26.85 -19.73 -3.01
C ALA A 567 27.53 -18.46 -3.58
N PHE A 568 27.38 -17.32 -2.90
CA PHE A 568 28.03 -16.05 -3.25
C PHE A 568 29.34 -15.77 -2.48
N ASP A 569 30.03 -16.80 -1.95
CA ASP A 569 31.40 -16.61 -1.46
C ASP A 569 32.34 -16.22 -2.62
N GLY A 570 33.35 -15.41 -2.31
CA GLY A 570 34.19 -14.75 -3.32
C GLY A 570 33.47 -13.73 -4.22
N VAL A 571 32.15 -13.56 -4.13
CA VAL A 571 31.38 -12.58 -4.92
C VAL A 571 31.07 -11.32 -4.10
N PRO A 572 31.62 -10.14 -4.48
CA PRO A 572 31.29 -8.88 -3.82
C PRO A 572 29.79 -8.59 -3.88
N ALA A 573 29.22 -8.02 -2.82
CA ALA A 573 27.78 -7.71 -2.73
C ALA A 573 27.24 -6.96 -3.96
N ALA A 574 28.03 -6.02 -4.50
CA ALA A 574 27.73 -5.26 -5.71
C ALA A 574 27.67 -6.09 -7.03
N GLN A 575 27.90 -7.40 -7.00
CA GLN A 575 27.72 -8.33 -8.12
C GLN A 575 26.94 -9.60 -7.76
N ARG A 576 26.33 -9.70 -6.56
CA ARG A 576 25.46 -10.81 -6.15
C ARG A 576 24.10 -10.74 -6.85
N LYS A 577 24.07 -11.05 -8.14
CA LYS A 577 22.92 -10.85 -9.03
C LYS A 577 21.94 -12.02 -8.95
N VAL A 578 20.67 -11.69 -8.75
CA VAL A 578 19.57 -12.66 -8.69
C VAL A 578 18.50 -12.27 -9.70
N VAL A 579 18.03 -13.19 -10.53
CA VAL A 579 16.88 -12.98 -11.41
C VAL A 579 15.69 -13.82 -10.97
N VAL A 580 14.51 -13.21 -10.91
CA VAL A 580 13.27 -13.85 -10.41
C VAL A 580 12.14 -13.87 -11.47
N THR A 581 11.42 -14.98 -11.55
CA THR A 581 10.16 -15.08 -12.31
C THR A 581 8.99 -14.35 -11.65
N CYS A 582 9.03 -14.18 -10.33
CA CYS A 582 7.88 -13.80 -9.51
C CYS A 582 8.02 -12.44 -8.82
N ALA A 583 7.03 -11.56 -9.03
CA ALA A 583 6.95 -10.25 -8.40
C ALA A 583 6.89 -10.28 -6.86
N HIS A 584 6.39 -11.35 -6.24
CA HIS A 584 6.42 -11.53 -4.78
C HIS A 584 7.83 -11.86 -4.29
N CYS A 585 8.53 -12.77 -4.97
CA CYS A 585 9.92 -13.11 -4.67
C CYS A 585 10.85 -11.91 -4.89
N LEU A 586 10.59 -11.09 -5.91
CA LEU A 586 11.24 -9.79 -6.11
C LEU A 586 11.12 -8.92 -4.85
N ASN A 587 9.92 -8.76 -4.28
CA ASN A 587 9.74 -7.86 -3.14
C ASN A 587 10.44 -8.38 -1.88
N ALA A 588 10.33 -9.68 -1.59
CA ALA A 588 10.97 -10.31 -0.44
C ALA A 588 12.51 -10.24 -0.54
N LEU A 589 13.09 -10.82 -1.59
CA LEU A 589 14.54 -10.95 -1.75
C LEU A 589 15.23 -9.58 -1.90
N LYS A 590 14.59 -8.60 -2.53
CA LYS A 590 15.20 -7.29 -2.82
C LYS A 590 15.08 -6.28 -1.68
N ASN A 591 13.91 -6.22 -1.05
CA ASN A 591 13.56 -5.11 -0.15
C ASN A 591 13.55 -5.55 1.33
N GLU A 592 13.48 -6.86 1.61
CA GLU A 592 13.14 -7.39 2.93
C GLU A 592 14.13 -8.42 3.48
N TYR A 593 14.99 -9.02 2.64
CA TYR A 593 16.08 -9.88 3.10
C TYR A 593 17.25 -9.07 3.70
N GLY A 594 17.37 -7.79 3.34
CA GLY A 594 18.35 -6.86 3.93
C GLY A 594 18.12 -6.60 5.43
N ASP A 595 16.89 -6.76 5.93
CA ASP A 595 16.57 -6.76 7.37
C ASP A 595 17.37 -7.83 8.15
N PHE A 596 17.81 -8.90 7.47
CA PHE A 596 18.46 -10.09 8.03
C PHE A 596 19.86 -10.36 7.40
N GLY A 597 20.48 -9.34 6.80
CA GLY A 597 21.84 -9.43 6.23
C GLY A 597 21.93 -9.98 4.80
N GLY A 598 20.82 -10.23 4.13
CA GLY A 598 20.80 -10.63 2.71
C GLY A 598 20.85 -9.44 1.75
N ASP A 599 22.04 -9.03 1.32
CA ASP A 599 22.24 -7.99 0.30
C ASP A 599 22.49 -8.61 -1.09
N TYR A 600 21.51 -8.43 -2.00
CA TYR A 600 21.48 -9.03 -3.33
C TYR A 600 20.92 -8.07 -4.39
N GLN A 601 21.52 -8.08 -5.58
CA GLN A 601 20.99 -7.35 -6.74
C GLN A 601 19.89 -8.14 -7.45
N VAL A 602 18.69 -8.10 -6.86
CA VAL A 602 17.52 -8.80 -7.39
C VAL A 602 16.85 -8.00 -8.50
N VAL A 603 16.77 -8.59 -9.70
CA VAL A 603 16.07 -8.05 -10.87
C VAL A 603 14.91 -8.94 -11.27
N HIS A 604 13.80 -8.34 -11.71
CA HIS A 604 12.72 -9.12 -12.31
C HIS A 604 13.13 -9.64 -13.68
N HIS A 605 12.66 -10.83 -14.07
CA HIS A 605 12.98 -11.40 -15.39
C HIS A 605 12.62 -10.45 -16.54
N THR A 606 11.51 -9.70 -16.47
CA THR A 606 11.17 -8.69 -17.49
C THR A 606 12.17 -7.53 -17.59
N GLN A 607 12.92 -7.22 -16.52
CA GLN A 607 13.97 -6.21 -16.57
C GLN A 607 15.24 -6.75 -17.26
N LEU A 608 15.62 -7.99 -16.95
CA LEU A 608 16.79 -8.64 -17.57
C LEU A 608 16.52 -8.97 -19.06
N LEU A 609 15.37 -9.55 -19.38
CA LEU A 609 14.98 -9.83 -20.77
C LEU A 609 14.90 -8.53 -21.60
N ASN A 610 14.38 -7.44 -21.04
CA ASN A 610 14.37 -6.14 -21.72
C ASN A 610 15.79 -5.62 -22.01
N ARG A 611 16.72 -5.76 -21.04
CA ARG A 611 18.14 -5.47 -21.26
C ARG A 611 18.70 -6.31 -22.42
N LEU A 612 18.42 -7.61 -22.45
CA LEU A 612 18.91 -8.53 -23.49
C LEU A 612 18.34 -8.22 -24.89
N VAL A 613 17.09 -7.76 -25.00
CA VAL A 613 16.50 -7.28 -26.27
C VAL A 613 17.12 -5.95 -26.69
N ARG A 614 17.27 -4.98 -25.77
CA ARG A 614 17.91 -3.68 -26.02
C ARG A 614 19.39 -3.82 -26.45
N GLU A 615 20.11 -4.78 -25.86
CA GLU A 615 21.49 -5.15 -26.25
C GLU A 615 21.57 -6.02 -27.52
N LYS A 616 20.42 -6.37 -28.13
CA LYS A 616 20.31 -7.28 -29.28
C LYS A 616 20.96 -8.65 -29.04
N ARG A 617 21.00 -9.12 -27.78
CA ARG A 617 21.32 -10.53 -27.42
C ARG A 617 20.14 -11.44 -27.76
N LEU A 618 18.93 -10.97 -27.46
CA LEU A 618 17.68 -11.50 -28.01
C LEU A 618 17.21 -10.60 -29.16
N VAL A 619 16.64 -11.19 -30.20
CA VAL A 619 16.08 -10.47 -31.35
C VAL A 619 14.70 -11.05 -31.68
N PRO A 620 13.62 -10.35 -31.35
CA PRO A 620 12.28 -10.65 -31.84
C PRO A 620 12.24 -10.66 -33.37
N VAL A 621 11.65 -11.69 -33.97
CA VAL A 621 11.60 -11.91 -35.43
C VAL A 621 10.21 -12.30 -35.95
N ALA A 622 9.37 -12.90 -35.11
CA ALA A 622 7.98 -13.22 -35.42
C ALA A 622 7.04 -12.25 -34.68
N PRO A 623 6.12 -11.53 -35.34
CA PRO A 623 5.03 -10.85 -34.66
C PRO A 623 4.05 -11.90 -34.10
N ILE A 624 3.51 -11.66 -32.91
CA ILE A 624 2.57 -12.58 -32.27
C ILE A 624 1.15 -12.26 -32.73
N ASP A 625 0.40 -13.29 -33.14
CA ASP A 625 -0.99 -13.15 -33.56
C ASP A 625 -1.93 -12.87 -32.37
N GLY A 626 -2.86 -11.94 -32.59
CA GLY A 626 -3.94 -11.60 -31.65
C GLY A 626 -3.74 -10.29 -30.88
N GLY A 627 -4.80 -9.89 -30.17
CA GLY A 627 -4.78 -8.72 -29.28
C GLY A 627 -4.26 -9.12 -27.91
N VAL A 628 -3.38 -8.31 -27.32
CA VAL A 628 -2.83 -8.56 -25.98
C VAL A 628 -3.31 -7.49 -25.00
N THR A 629 -3.62 -7.85 -23.76
CA THR A 629 -3.82 -6.89 -22.66
C THR A 629 -2.96 -7.25 -21.45
N TYR A 630 -2.55 -6.27 -20.64
CA TYR A 630 -1.57 -6.46 -19.58
C TYR A 630 -2.11 -6.20 -18.17
N HIS A 631 -1.85 -7.13 -17.26
CA HIS A 631 -2.05 -6.92 -15.83
C HIS A 631 -0.72 -6.56 -15.16
N ASP A 632 -0.56 -5.31 -14.72
CA ASP A 632 0.54 -4.91 -13.84
C ASP A 632 0.46 -5.64 -12.48
N PRO A 633 1.42 -6.53 -12.14
CA PRO A 633 1.46 -7.20 -10.85
C PRO A 633 1.74 -6.17 -9.75
N CYS A 634 0.96 -6.18 -8.67
CA CYS A 634 1.02 -5.10 -7.67
C CYS A 634 2.39 -4.95 -6.98
N TYR A 635 3.13 -6.05 -6.76
CA TYR A 635 4.48 -5.99 -6.20
C TYR A 635 5.55 -5.52 -7.21
N LEU A 636 5.38 -5.81 -8.51
CA LEU A 636 6.28 -5.32 -9.56
C LEU A 636 6.07 -3.81 -9.80
N GLY A 637 4.81 -3.43 -10.01
CA GLY A 637 4.38 -2.06 -10.26
C GLY A 637 4.42 -1.18 -9.01
N ARG A 638 3.48 -1.33 -8.07
CA ARG A 638 3.34 -0.36 -6.96
C ARG A 638 4.46 -0.43 -5.92
N HIS A 639 4.92 -1.64 -5.55
CA HIS A 639 5.97 -1.77 -4.54
C HIS A 639 7.37 -1.48 -5.11
N ASN A 640 7.67 -1.93 -6.34
CA ASN A 640 9.02 -1.79 -6.93
C ASN A 640 9.14 -0.75 -8.06
N GLN A 641 8.04 -0.07 -8.43
CA GLN A 641 7.96 0.98 -9.46
C GLN A 641 8.45 0.54 -10.87
N VAL A 642 8.36 -0.76 -11.18
CA VAL A 642 8.70 -1.31 -12.50
C VAL A 642 7.44 -1.39 -13.36
N TYR A 643 7.28 -0.44 -14.29
CA TYR A 643 6.12 -0.36 -15.20
C TYR A 643 6.49 -0.49 -16.68
N GLU A 644 7.62 0.08 -17.13
CA GLU A 644 7.94 0.15 -18.56
C GLU A 644 8.58 -1.14 -19.11
N ALA A 645 9.46 -1.80 -18.35
CA ALA A 645 10.19 -2.97 -18.87
C ALA A 645 9.30 -4.13 -19.38
N PRO A 646 8.15 -4.47 -18.76
CA PRO A 646 7.18 -5.41 -19.35
C PRO A 646 6.54 -4.90 -20.65
N ARG A 647 6.29 -3.58 -20.75
CA ARG A 647 5.64 -2.94 -21.90
C ARG A 647 6.57 -2.86 -23.10
N GLU A 648 7.82 -2.46 -22.88
CA GLU A 648 8.87 -2.44 -23.91
C GLU A 648 9.16 -3.85 -24.46
N LEU A 649 9.06 -4.89 -23.63
CA LEU A 649 9.17 -6.27 -24.10
C LEU A 649 8.00 -6.71 -24.98
N MET A 650 6.77 -6.35 -24.60
CA MET A 650 5.58 -6.66 -25.40
C MET A 650 5.62 -5.92 -26.74
N ASP A 651 5.90 -4.61 -26.72
CA ASP A 651 6.06 -3.77 -27.93
C ASP A 651 7.18 -4.29 -28.84
N GLY A 652 8.34 -4.64 -28.25
CA GLY A 652 9.45 -5.28 -28.95
C GLY A 652 9.12 -6.66 -29.53
N SER A 653 8.15 -7.38 -28.96
CA SER A 653 7.62 -8.66 -29.48
C SER A 653 6.53 -8.48 -30.55
N GLY A 654 6.25 -7.24 -30.97
CA GLY A 654 5.32 -6.93 -32.04
C GLY A 654 3.83 -7.09 -31.70
N VAL A 655 3.45 -7.17 -30.41
CA VAL A 655 2.05 -7.39 -30.02
C VAL A 655 1.20 -6.13 -30.16
N THR A 656 -0.09 -6.28 -30.49
CA THR A 656 -1.05 -5.18 -30.38
C THR A 656 -1.55 -5.07 -28.93
N LEU A 657 -0.85 -4.29 -28.10
CA LEU A 657 -1.19 -4.08 -26.69
C LEU A 657 -2.39 -3.11 -26.52
N THR A 658 -3.47 -3.59 -25.91
CA THR A 658 -4.63 -2.80 -25.48
C THR A 658 -4.69 -2.73 -23.96
N GLU A 659 -4.44 -1.55 -23.41
CA GLU A 659 -4.41 -1.31 -21.97
C GLU A 659 -5.79 -1.35 -21.31
N MET A 660 -5.91 -2.02 -20.16
CA MET A 660 -7.11 -2.00 -19.33
C MET A 660 -7.39 -0.59 -18.76
N PRO A 661 -8.66 -0.22 -18.46
CA PRO A 661 -9.00 1.11 -17.93
C PRO A 661 -8.24 1.48 -16.63
N ARG A 662 -7.89 0.47 -15.83
CA ARG A 662 -6.99 0.54 -14.67
C ARG A 662 -5.67 -0.18 -14.99
N HIS A 663 -4.61 0.58 -15.22
CA HIS A 663 -3.25 0.10 -15.49
C HIS A 663 -2.20 0.93 -14.73
N GLY A 664 -0.95 0.46 -14.71
CA GLY A 664 0.17 1.07 -14.01
C GLY A 664 -0.11 1.26 -12.52
N GLN A 665 0.22 2.44 -11.97
CA GLN A 665 -0.08 2.84 -10.59
C GLN A 665 -1.58 2.69 -10.20
N ARG A 666 -2.50 2.63 -11.18
CA ARG A 666 -3.95 2.47 -10.98
C ARG A 666 -4.46 1.03 -11.17
N SER A 667 -3.61 0.05 -11.46
CA SER A 667 -4.00 -1.35 -11.70
C SER A 667 -4.77 -1.97 -10.52
N MET A 668 -5.84 -2.71 -10.80
CA MET A 668 -6.57 -3.47 -9.77
C MET A 668 -5.83 -4.78 -9.48
N CYS A 669 -5.80 -5.19 -8.20
CA CYS A 669 -5.15 -6.43 -7.78
C CYS A 669 -5.81 -7.67 -8.43
N CYS A 670 -5.03 -8.71 -8.68
CA CYS A 670 -5.51 -10.02 -9.13
C CYS A 670 -6.23 -10.84 -8.03
N GLY A 671 -6.03 -10.49 -6.76
CA GLY A 671 -6.61 -11.18 -5.60
C GLY A 671 -5.60 -11.95 -4.74
N ALA A 672 -4.49 -12.46 -5.28
CA ALA A 672 -3.57 -13.37 -4.56
C ALA A 672 -2.81 -12.78 -3.36
N GLY A 673 -2.58 -11.46 -3.34
CA GLY A 673 -1.77 -10.79 -2.32
C GLY A 673 -2.35 -10.89 -0.90
N GLY A 674 -1.58 -10.56 0.13
CA GLY A 674 -2.06 -10.67 1.52
C GLY A 674 -2.36 -12.11 1.97
N ALA A 675 -1.66 -13.10 1.39
CA ALA A 675 -1.91 -14.53 1.50
C ALA A 675 -3.29 -15.02 1.01
N ARG A 676 -4.09 -14.17 0.33
CA ARG A 676 -5.43 -14.51 -0.16
C ARG A 676 -5.48 -15.57 -1.27
N MET A 677 -4.34 -15.94 -1.87
CA MET A 677 -4.24 -17.14 -2.72
C MET A 677 -4.51 -18.45 -1.95
N TRP A 678 -4.35 -18.43 -0.62
CA TRP A 678 -4.44 -19.60 0.27
C TRP A 678 -5.68 -19.57 1.18
N MET A 679 -6.67 -18.72 0.87
CA MET A 679 -7.90 -18.53 1.64
C MET A 679 -9.09 -18.40 0.68
N GLU A 680 -10.26 -18.96 1.02
CA GLU A 680 -11.43 -18.89 0.13
C GLU A 680 -12.05 -17.47 0.08
N GLU A 681 -12.72 -17.15 -1.02
CA GLU A 681 -13.42 -15.90 -1.33
C GLU A 681 -14.94 -16.04 -1.06
N THR A 682 -15.32 -16.36 0.18
CA THR A 682 -16.73 -16.61 0.57
C THR A 682 -17.63 -15.37 0.54
N VAL A 683 -17.07 -14.17 0.75
CA VAL A 683 -17.84 -12.92 0.84
C VAL A 683 -17.71 -12.07 -0.42
N GLY A 684 -18.85 -11.61 -0.95
CA GLY A 684 -18.92 -10.73 -2.12
C GLY A 684 -18.53 -11.44 -3.42
N LYS A 685 -17.98 -10.69 -4.37
CA LYS A 685 -17.41 -11.23 -5.62
C LYS A 685 -15.93 -11.59 -5.40
N ARG A 686 -15.40 -12.56 -6.16
CA ARG A 686 -13.95 -12.82 -6.19
C ARG A 686 -13.21 -11.68 -6.89
N ILE A 687 -12.04 -11.31 -6.38
CA ILE A 687 -11.25 -10.15 -6.86
C ILE A 687 -10.67 -10.40 -8.26
N ASN A 688 -10.34 -11.64 -8.59
CA ASN A 688 -9.86 -12.00 -9.92
C ASN A 688 -10.92 -11.80 -11.01
N ILE A 689 -12.18 -12.17 -10.76
CA ILE A 689 -13.28 -12.01 -11.72
C ILE A 689 -13.45 -10.53 -12.09
N ASP A 690 -13.52 -9.63 -11.11
CA ASP A 690 -13.64 -8.19 -11.33
C ASP A 690 -12.46 -7.60 -12.14
N ARG A 691 -11.27 -8.23 -12.09
CA ARG A 691 -10.12 -7.86 -12.92
C ARG A 691 -10.15 -8.49 -14.31
N VAL A 692 -10.67 -9.71 -14.43
CA VAL A 692 -10.87 -10.40 -15.71
C VAL A 692 -11.93 -9.71 -16.54
N ASP A 693 -13.02 -9.22 -15.94
CA ASP A 693 -14.03 -8.40 -16.62
C ASP A 693 -13.40 -7.16 -17.30
N GLU A 694 -12.44 -6.50 -16.64
CA GLU A 694 -11.68 -5.41 -17.26
C GLU A 694 -10.83 -5.91 -18.43
N ALA A 695 -10.19 -7.07 -18.32
CA ALA A 695 -9.38 -7.65 -19.38
C ALA A 695 -10.23 -8.04 -20.60
N LEU A 696 -11.33 -8.77 -20.41
CA LEU A 696 -12.28 -9.17 -21.46
C LEU A 696 -12.91 -7.94 -22.14
N SER A 697 -13.12 -6.84 -21.41
CA SER A 697 -13.60 -5.57 -21.98
C SER A 697 -12.68 -4.97 -23.05
N THR A 698 -11.38 -5.33 -23.06
CA THR A 698 -10.41 -4.92 -24.09
C THR A 698 -10.55 -5.70 -25.39
N LYS A 699 -11.20 -6.88 -25.35
CA LYS A 699 -11.29 -7.87 -26.44
C LYS A 699 -9.93 -8.45 -26.89
N ALA A 700 -8.93 -8.40 -26.02
CA ALA A 700 -7.68 -9.14 -26.20
C ALA A 700 -7.92 -10.66 -26.13
N THR A 701 -7.18 -11.42 -26.95
CA THR A 701 -7.16 -12.89 -26.94
C THR A 701 -6.10 -13.45 -25.99
N LYS A 702 -5.05 -12.69 -25.66
CA LYS A 702 -4.07 -13.05 -24.62
C LYS A 702 -4.05 -12.02 -23.49
N ILE A 703 -4.12 -12.49 -22.23
CA ILE A 703 -3.93 -11.69 -21.02
C ILE A 703 -2.50 -11.94 -20.52
N ALA A 704 -1.63 -10.95 -20.71
CA ALA A 704 -0.24 -10.97 -20.28
C ALA A 704 -0.09 -10.53 -18.82
N THR A 705 0.84 -11.16 -18.11
CA THR A 705 1.27 -10.78 -16.76
C THR A 705 2.77 -11.03 -16.59
N GLY A 706 3.34 -10.57 -15.48
CA GLY A 706 4.74 -10.84 -15.11
C GLY A 706 4.83 -11.34 -13.66
N CYS A 707 4.03 -12.35 -13.31
CA CYS A 707 3.99 -12.91 -11.97
C CYS A 707 3.15 -14.22 -11.92
N PRO A 708 3.72 -15.37 -11.51
CA PRO A 708 3.01 -16.64 -11.36
C PRO A 708 1.70 -16.58 -10.57
N PHE A 709 1.68 -15.95 -9.38
CA PHE A 709 0.44 -15.82 -8.59
C PHE A 709 -0.64 -15.02 -9.33
N CYS A 710 -0.25 -14.01 -10.11
CA CYS A 710 -1.21 -13.27 -10.94
C CYS A 710 -1.68 -14.13 -12.11
N ARG A 711 -0.81 -14.94 -12.71
CA ARG A 711 -1.16 -15.88 -13.79
C ARG A 711 -2.25 -16.84 -13.31
N VAL A 712 -2.03 -17.53 -12.18
CA VAL A 712 -3.01 -18.44 -11.56
C VAL A 712 -4.37 -17.76 -11.38
N MET A 713 -4.42 -16.66 -10.62
CA MET A 713 -5.69 -15.98 -10.33
C MET A 713 -6.41 -15.50 -11.60
N LEU A 714 -5.67 -14.97 -12.59
CA LEU A 714 -6.24 -14.49 -13.85
C LEU A 714 -6.70 -15.65 -14.75
N SER A 715 -5.98 -16.77 -14.80
CA SER A 715 -6.41 -17.99 -15.50
C SER A 715 -7.71 -18.52 -14.90
N ASP A 716 -7.75 -18.71 -13.59
CA ASP A 716 -8.90 -19.28 -12.89
C ASP A 716 -10.12 -18.35 -12.98
N GLY A 717 -9.88 -17.03 -13.05
CA GLY A 717 -10.91 -16.02 -13.30
C GLY A 717 -11.37 -15.95 -14.75
N ALA A 718 -10.47 -16.16 -15.72
CA ALA A 718 -10.79 -16.20 -17.15
C ALA A 718 -11.69 -17.39 -17.46
N THR A 719 -11.30 -18.60 -17.04
CA THR A 719 -12.14 -19.80 -17.14
C THR A 719 -13.52 -19.54 -16.54
N ALA A 720 -13.59 -19.00 -15.32
CA ALA A 720 -14.86 -18.71 -14.63
C ALA A 720 -15.67 -17.52 -15.19
N GLN A 721 -15.23 -16.87 -16.27
CA GLN A 721 -16.04 -15.91 -17.05
C GLN A 721 -16.28 -16.33 -18.50
N THR A 722 -15.49 -17.26 -19.05
CA THR A 722 -15.69 -17.78 -20.40
C THR A 722 -16.43 -19.12 -20.45
N ASP A 723 -16.55 -19.84 -19.32
CA ASP A 723 -17.33 -21.08 -19.16
C ASP A 723 -18.76 -20.94 -19.73
N GLY A 724 -19.12 -21.82 -20.67
CA GLY A 724 -20.42 -21.82 -21.33
C GLY A 724 -20.66 -20.66 -22.31
N THR A 725 -19.62 -19.92 -22.71
CA THR A 725 -19.71 -18.78 -23.64
C THR A 725 -19.01 -19.04 -24.98
N GLU A 726 -19.28 -18.20 -25.98
CA GLU A 726 -18.53 -18.23 -27.26
C GLU A 726 -17.03 -17.94 -27.12
N GLN A 727 -16.53 -17.53 -25.93
CA GLN A 727 -15.12 -17.25 -25.65
C GLN A 727 -14.42 -18.37 -24.87
N GLU A 728 -15.12 -19.48 -24.58
CA GLU A 728 -14.55 -20.63 -23.87
C GLU A 728 -13.31 -21.17 -24.60
N GLY A 729 -12.20 -21.31 -23.88
CA GLY A 729 -10.91 -21.74 -24.45
C GLY A 729 -10.20 -20.74 -25.38
N GLN A 730 -10.80 -19.58 -25.71
CA GLN A 730 -10.21 -18.60 -26.65
C GLN A 730 -9.34 -17.53 -25.98
N VAL A 731 -9.40 -17.39 -24.65
CA VAL A 731 -8.67 -16.37 -23.89
C VAL A 731 -7.50 -17.02 -23.15
N GLU A 732 -6.29 -16.83 -23.66
CA GLU A 732 -5.06 -17.38 -23.07
C GLU A 732 -4.52 -16.47 -21.96
N VAL A 733 -4.03 -17.02 -20.85
CA VAL A 733 -3.35 -16.25 -19.80
C VAL A 733 -1.87 -16.64 -19.75
N VAL A 734 -1.02 -15.69 -20.16
CA VAL A 734 0.40 -15.90 -20.47
C VAL A 734 1.30 -15.02 -19.63
N ASP A 735 2.57 -15.42 -19.51
CA ASP A 735 3.60 -14.54 -18.98
C ASP A 735 4.31 -13.78 -20.12
N VAL A 736 4.77 -12.54 -19.87
CA VAL A 736 5.52 -11.73 -20.84
C VAL A 736 6.77 -12.46 -21.35
N ALA A 737 7.40 -13.31 -20.54
CA ALA A 737 8.52 -14.15 -21.01
C ALA A 737 8.11 -15.14 -22.11
N GLN A 738 6.86 -15.63 -22.11
CA GLN A 738 6.38 -16.58 -23.11
C GLN A 738 6.05 -15.90 -24.43
N LEU A 739 5.51 -14.68 -24.38
CA LEU A 739 5.35 -13.85 -25.57
C LEU A 739 6.72 -13.57 -26.22
N LEU A 740 7.73 -13.21 -25.43
CA LEU A 740 9.08 -13.01 -25.97
C LEU A 740 9.67 -14.30 -26.56
N LEU A 741 9.41 -15.47 -25.96
CA LEU A 741 9.83 -16.77 -26.50
C LEU A 741 9.15 -17.07 -27.85
N GLU A 742 7.83 -16.86 -27.93
CA GLU A 742 7.02 -17.00 -29.15
C GLU A 742 7.54 -16.09 -30.28
N SER A 743 7.95 -14.86 -29.94
CA SER A 743 8.44 -13.86 -30.91
C SER A 743 9.92 -14.02 -31.31
N VAL A 744 10.79 -14.53 -30.42
CA VAL A 744 12.20 -14.85 -30.73
C VAL A 744 12.34 -16.17 -31.50
N SER A 745 11.37 -17.07 -31.38
CA SER A 745 11.33 -18.32 -32.13
C SER A 745 11.13 -18.08 -33.63
N ARG A 746 11.74 -18.94 -34.45
CA ARG A 746 11.74 -18.86 -35.90
C ARG A 746 11.52 -20.24 -36.50
N ASP A 747 10.60 -20.33 -37.46
CA ASP A 747 10.30 -21.57 -38.20
C ASP A 747 9.98 -22.79 -37.31
N GLY A 748 9.57 -22.56 -36.05
CA GLY A 748 9.22 -23.56 -35.04
C GLY A 748 10.29 -23.86 -33.98
N GLY A 749 11.49 -23.25 -34.05
CA GLY A 749 12.57 -23.44 -33.08
C GLY A 749 13.21 -22.14 -32.59
N LEU A 750 14.05 -22.21 -31.57
CA LEU A 750 14.88 -21.08 -31.14
C LEU A 750 16.11 -20.91 -32.05
N PRO A 751 16.66 -19.69 -32.18
CA PRO A 751 17.96 -19.51 -32.84
C PRO A 751 19.08 -20.14 -32.02
N GLU A 752 20.14 -20.59 -32.70
CA GLU A 752 21.36 -21.17 -32.10
C GLU A 752 21.84 -20.35 -30.88
N PRO A 753 22.06 -20.98 -29.71
CA PRO A 753 22.50 -20.29 -28.51
C PRO A 753 23.82 -19.54 -28.70
N ARG A 754 23.91 -18.33 -28.13
CA ARG A 754 25.18 -17.59 -28.12
C ARG A 754 26.15 -18.19 -27.11
N GLU A 755 27.44 -18.09 -27.43
CA GLU A 755 28.51 -18.44 -26.50
C GLU A 755 28.31 -17.77 -25.14
N ALA A 756 28.50 -18.55 -24.07
CA ALA A 756 28.21 -18.15 -22.71
C ALA A 756 29.16 -17.03 -22.26
N ALA A 757 28.64 -15.79 -22.18
CA ALA A 757 29.44 -14.58 -22.04
C ALA A 757 28.82 -13.59 -21.05
N TRP A 758 29.66 -13.14 -20.11
CA TRP A 758 29.39 -12.13 -19.10
C TRP A 758 28.72 -10.86 -19.67
N LEU A 759 27.64 -10.41 -19.04
CA LEU A 759 26.96 -9.14 -19.31
C LEU A 759 27.66 -7.95 -18.62
N GLU A 760 28.54 -8.23 -17.67
CA GLU A 760 29.36 -7.27 -16.93
C GLU A 760 30.64 -7.97 -16.46
N GLN A 761 31.77 -7.25 -16.44
CA GLN A 761 33.06 -7.85 -16.08
C GLN A 761 33.04 -8.37 -14.62
N PRO A 762 33.36 -9.65 -14.37
CA PRO A 762 33.34 -10.21 -13.04
C PRO A 762 34.47 -9.64 -12.18
N THR A 763 34.13 -9.25 -10.96
CA THR A 763 35.07 -9.09 -9.85
C THR A 763 34.93 -10.30 -8.94
N ARG A 764 36.03 -10.93 -8.57
CA ARG A 764 36.08 -12.01 -7.59
C ARG A 764 37.11 -11.67 -6.52
N GLU A 765 36.71 -11.87 -5.27
CA GLU A 765 37.58 -11.85 -4.11
C GLU A 765 37.99 -13.28 -3.76
N LYS A 766 39.03 -13.44 -2.94
CA LYS A 766 39.32 -14.72 -2.31
C LYS A 766 38.11 -15.22 -1.52
N THR A 767 37.79 -16.49 -1.65
CA THR A 767 36.79 -17.20 -0.83
C THR A 767 37.19 -17.20 0.65
N LYS A 768 36.25 -17.52 1.53
CA LYS A 768 36.51 -17.77 2.95
C LYS A 768 37.56 -18.87 3.13
N ALA A 769 37.44 -19.97 2.38
CA ALA A 769 38.40 -21.07 2.44
C ALA A 769 39.83 -20.65 2.03
N GLU A 770 40.00 -19.84 0.98
CA GLU A 770 41.30 -19.28 0.59
C GLU A 770 41.85 -18.28 1.62
N LYS A 771 40.98 -17.46 2.24
CA LYS A 771 41.35 -16.52 3.30
C LYS A 771 41.82 -17.26 4.57
N GLU A 772 41.15 -18.36 4.92
CA GLU A 772 41.49 -19.22 6.06
C GLU A 772 42.76 -20.04 5.79
N ALA A 773 42.95 -20.58 4.58
CA ALA A 773 44.18 -21.27 4.18
C ALA A 773 45.40 -20.33 4.21
N GLU A 774 45.29 -19.12 3.63
CA GLU A 774 46.36 -18.13 3.67
C GLU A 774 46.63 -17.62 5.10
N GLN A 775 45.64 -17.64 6.00
CA GLN A 775 45.87 -17.35 7.42
C GLN A 775 46.63 -18.49 8.10
N ALA A 776 46.25 -19.76 7.88
CA ALA A 776 46.97 -20.91 8.42
C ALA A 776 48.42 -20.98 7.92
N GLU A 777 48.69 -20.60 6.67
CA GLU A 777 50.06 -20.44 6.14
C GLU A 777 50.84 -19.32 6.85
N ARG A 778 50.20 -18.17 7.13
CA ARG A 778 50.81 -17.09 7.93
C ARG A 778 51.11 -17.54 9.35
N ASP A 779 50.14 -18.16 10.03
CA ASP A 779 50.28 -18.63 11.42
C ASP A 779 51.39 -19.68 11.55
N ALA A 780 51.51 -20.59 10.56
CA ALA A 780 52.59 -21.57 10.50
C ALA A 780 53.97 -20.93 10.27
N ALA A 781 54.07 -19.94 9.36
CA ALA A 781 55.31 -19.23 9.10
C ALA A 781 55.77 -18.38 10.30
N GLU A 782 54.84 -17.74 11.02
CA GLU A 782 55.14 -17.03 12.27
C GLU A 782 55.63 -18.01 13.36
N ALA A 783 55.01 -19.20 13.49
CA ALA A 783 55.45 -20.24 14.41
C ALA A 783 56.87 -20.77 14.11
N GLU A 784 57.24 -21.01 12.84
CA GLU A 784 58.61 -21.37 12.46
C GLU A 784 59.60 -20.24 12.79
N SER A 785 59.23 -18.98 12.53
CA SER A 785 60.09 -17.83 12.83
C SER A 785 60.35 -17.65 14.33
N ALA A 786 59.35 -17.94 15.18
CA ALA A 786 59.48 -17.92 16.63
C ALA A 786 60.39 -19.06 17.13
N SER A 787 60.30 -20.24 16.51
CA SER A 787 61.18 -21.38 16.79
C SER A 787 62.66 -21.06 16.52
N ALA A 788 62.94 -20.34 15.43
CA ALA A 788 64.30 -19.97 15.02
C ALA A 788 65.00 -18.91 15.91
N ALA A 789 64.29 -18.29 16.87
CA ALA A 789 64.77 -17.14 17.62
C ALA A 789 65.37 -17.44 19.02
N ALA A 790 65.36 -18.70 19.48
CA ALA A 790 65.78 -19.07 20.83
C ALA A 790 67.31 -19.31 20.98
N PRO A 791 68.03 -18.55 21.83
CA PRO A 791 69.46 -18.78 22.08
C PRO A 791 69.71 -19.92 23.09
N ALA A 792 70.77 -20.70 22.87
CA ALA A 792 71.12 -21.88 23.69
C ALA A 792 71.76 -21.54 25.04
N ALA A 793 71.54 -22.40 26.04
CA ALA A 793 72.09 -22.29 27.40
C ALA A 793 73.11 -23.42 27.71
N PRO A 794 74.20 -23.14 28.46
CA PRO A 794 75.11 -24.15 29.03
C PRO A 794 74.61 -24.69 30.39
N ALA A 795 75.29 -25.69 30.95
CA ALA A 795 74.67 -26.68 31.85
C ALA A 795 75.31 -26.86 33.26
N GLU A 796 74.58 -27.65 34.09
CA GLU A 796 74.97 -28.40 35.30
C GLU A 796 75.51 -27.67 36.56
N ALA A 797 74.78 -27.83 37.68
CA ALA A 797 75.27 -28.48 38.91
C ALA A 797 74.16 -28.62 40.00
N ALA A 798 74.36 -29.55 40.94
CA ALA A 798 73.55 -29.79 42.17
C ALA A 798 74.51 -30.32 43.28
N PRO A 799 74.12 -30.57 44.56
CA PRO A 799 72.78 -30.54 45.18
C PRO A 799 72.75 -29.88 46.61
N ASP A 800 71.82 -30.35 47.48
CA ASP A 800 71.79 -30.32 48.97
C ASP A 800 71.12 -29.18 49.79
N ASN A 801 69.86 -29.44 50.16
CA ASN A 801 69.33 -29.64 51.54
C ASN A 801 69.33 -28.54 52.66
N ALA A 802 68.08 -28.17 53.04
CA ALA A 802 67.49 -28.20 54.41
C ALA A 802 67.61 -27.00 55.43
N VAL A 803 66.41 -26.57 55.94
CA VAL A 803 65.96 -26.41 57.38
C VAL A 803 66.88 -25.62 58.36
N VAL A 804 66.50 -24.70 59.27
CA VAL A 804 65.33 -24.31 60.13
C VAL A 804 65.31 -22.74 60.29
N ASP A 805 64.48 -22.02 61.08
CA ASP A 805 63.04 -22.02 61.51
C ASP A 805 62.86 -21.02 62.71
N GLU A 806 61.63 -20.76 63.18
CA GLU A 806 61.18 -19.90 64.32
C GLU A 806 61.45 -18.37 64.26
N GLY A 807 60.57 -17.48 64.77
CA GLY A 807 59.23 -17.71 65.35
C GLY A 807 58.48 -16.46 65.86
N GLU A 808 57.18 -16.66 66.17
CA GLU A 808 56.21 -15.87 67.01
C GLU A 808 55.81 -14.40 66.67
N GLY A 809 54.52 -14.04 66.92
CA GLY A 809 54.11 -12.61 66.84
C GLY A 809 52.64 -12.10 66.93
N ALA A 810 51.57 -12.90 67.15
CA ALA A 810 50.15 -12.47 67.25
C ALA A 810 49.53 -11.83 65.95
N GLU A 811 48.21 -11.65 65.75
CA GLU A 811 46.98 -11.93 66.53
C GLU A 811 45.86 -12.52 65.61
N VAL A 812 44.67 -12.87 66.12
CA VAL A 812 43.66 -13.78 65.51
C VAL A 812 42.22 -13.27 65.71
N ALA A 813 41.15 -13.66 65.01
CA ALA A 813 40.81 -14.48 63.80
C ALA A 813 39.29 -14.29 63.54
N ALA A 814 38.61 -14.64 62.43
CA ALA A 814 38.85 -15.04 61.03
C ALA A 814 37.51 -14.69 60.27
N ALA A 815 36.99 -15.25 59.17
CA ALA A 815 37.25 -16.35 58.19
C ALA A 815 36.47 -15.99 56.89
N GLY A 816 36.39 -16.77 55.80
CA GLY A 816 36.94 -18.08 55.42
C GLY A 816 36.64 -18.40 53.93
N THR A 817 37.36 -19.34 53.32
CA THR A 817 37.43 -19.53 51.85
C THR A 817 37.55 -20.99 51.40
N GLY A 818 37.30 -21.28 50.10
CA GLY A 818 37.66 -22.54 49.41
C GLY A 818 36.60 -22.98 48.37
N GLY A 819 36.95 -23.59 47.23
CA GLY A 819 38.26 -23.96 46.66
C GLY A 819 38.13 -24.42 45.18
N ALA A 820 39.22 -24.82 44.51
CA ALA A 820 39.25 -25.09 43.06
C ALA A 820 40.33 -26.12 42.62
N ALA A 821 40.31 -26.51 41.33
CA ALA A 821 41.42 -27.11 40.53
C ALA A 821 41.86 -28.57 40.87
N SER A 822 42.59 -29.36 40.04
CA SER A 822 42.77 -29.44 38.56
C SER A 822 43.65 -30.69 38.18
N ALA A 823 44.22 -30.74 36.96
CA ALA A 823 45.27 -31.67 36.42
C ALA A 823 44.81 -33.12 36.07
N ALA A 824 45.46 -33.96 35.25
CA ALA A 824 46.47 -33.99 34.15
C ALA A 824 46.82 -35.51 33.97
N GLU A 825 47.58 -36.10 33.02
CA GLU A 825 48.50 -35.66 31.94
C GLU A 825 48.77 -36.84 30.94
N ALA A 826 49.66 -36.65 29.94
CA ALA A 826 50.47 -37.62 29.16
C ALA A 826 49.97 -38.26 27.83
N GLY A 827 50.92 -38.46 26.89
CA GLY A 827 50.87 -39.25 25.63
C GLY A 827 52.07 -40.23 25.54
N PRO A 828 52.75 -40.51 24.40
CA PRO A 828 52.49 -40.25 22.96
C PRO A 828 52.71 -41.52 22.05
N SER A 829 52.61 -41.42 20.70
CA SER A 829 53.44 -42.11 19.66
C SER A 829 52.93 -41.81 18.22
N ALA A 830 53.64 -42.26 17.16
CA ALA A 830 53.39 -41.92 15.75
C ALA A 830 53.59 -43.10 14.75
N ALA A 831 53.36 -42.81 13.45
CA ALA A 831 53.81 -43.48 12.21
C ALA A 831 52.78 -44.25 11.33
N ASP A 832 52.61 -43.70 10.11
CA ASP A 832 52.54 -44.32 8.77
C ASP A 832 51.41 -45.24 8.24
N SER A 833 51.02 -44.87 7.00
CA SER A 833 50.72 -45.70 5.82
C SER A 833 49.27 -46.06 5.43
N THR A 834 48.88 -45.50 4.26
CA THR A 834 48.10 -46.11 3.16
C THR A 834 46.83 -46.94 3.45
N GLY A 835 45.68 -46.43 3.00
CA GLY A 835 44.52 -47.27 2.67
C GLY A 835 43.18 -46.54 2.71
N ALA A 836 42.46 -46.51 1.58
CA ALA A 836 41.07 -46.06 1.55
C ALA A 836 40.11 -47.21 1.94
N PRO A 837 39.03 -46.90 2.67
CA PRO A 837 37.79 -47.64 2.47
C PRO A 837 36.55 -46.73 2.32
N LYS A 838 35.47 -47.32 1.83
CA LYS A 838 34.13 -46.70 1.76
C LYS A 838 33.37 -46.86 3.06
N SER A 839 32.41 -45.96 3.27
CA SER A 839 31.07 -46.21 3.85
C SER A 839 30.92 -46.87 5.23
N GLY A 840 30.17 -46.21 6.12
CA GLY A 840 29.44 -46.86 7.22
C GLY A 840 29.64 -46.21 8.58
N GLY A 841 28.68 -45.38 9.01
CA GLY A 841 28.60 -44.93 10.41
C GLY A 841 27.93 -45.99 11.30
N LEU A 842 28.26 -46.02 12.59
CA LEU A 842 27.56 -46.85 13.58
C LEU A 842 27.65 -46.26 15.00
N LYS A 843 26.61 -46.50 15.80
CA LYS A 843 26.40 -46.00 17.16
C LYS A 843 27.19 -46.79 18.21
N LEU A 844 27.51 -46.14 19.34
CA LEU A 844 27.56 -46.69 20.71
C LEU A 844 27.55 -45.51 21.72
N GLY A 845 26.99 -45.61 22.94
CA GLY A 845 26.04 -46.60 23.44
C GLY A 845 25.92 -46.71 24.97
N GLY A 846 24.68 -46.83 25.48
CA GLY A 846 24.34 -47.35 26.83
C GLY A 846 24.11 -46.28 27.92
N GLY A 847 23.15 -46.45 28.85
CA GLY A 847 22.10 -47.47 29.04
C GLY A 847 21.21 -47.07 30.25
N GLY A 848 20.11 -47.73 30.64
CA GLY A 848 19.31 -48.84 30.09
C GLY A 848 17.81 -48.58 30.45
N LYS A 849 16.89 -49.54 30.64
CA LYS A 849 16.85 -51.02 30.65
C LYS A 849 15.42 -51.46 30.22
N ALA A 850 15.11 -52.76 30.22
CA ALA A 850 13.77 -53.32 29.87
C ALA A 850 13.20 -54.19 31.04
N PRO A 851 11.94 -54.69 30.99
CA PRO A 851 11.49 -55.77 30.08
C PRO A 851 10.11 -55.49 29.38
N GLY A 852 9.57 -56.29 28.45
CA GLY A 852 10.00 -57.55 27.79
C GLY A 852 9.05 -57.93 26.63
N GLY A 853 9.44 -58.89 25.75
CA GLY A 853 8.72 -59.24 24.49
C GLY A 853 7.60 -60.31 24.61
N PRO A 854 7.19 -61.05 23.53
CA PRO A 854 8.08 -61.55 22.45
C PRO A 854 7.53 -61.72 20.99
N LYS A 855 8.50 -61.83 20.05
CA LYS A 855 8.54 -62.62 18.77
C LYS A 855 7.69 -62.27 17.52
N ALA A 856 8.36 -62.40 16.37
CA ALA A 856 7.83 -62.52 14.99
C ALA A 856 7.87 -64.00 14.49
N PRO A 857 7.32 -64.34 13.30
CA PRO A 857 8.00 -64.16 11.98
C PRO A 857 7.02 -63.63 10.89
N GLY A 858 7.32 -63.47 9.58
CA GLY A 858 8.52 -63.64 8.74
C GLY A 858 8.12 -63.61 7.24
N ALA A 859 9.01 -63.17 6.33
CA ALA A 859 8.69 -62.99 4.89
C ALA A 859 8.69 -64.31 4.07
N PRO A 860 8.08 -64.34 2.86
CA PRO A 860 8.93 -64.31 1.66
C PRO A 860 8.36 -63.67 0.36
N LYS A 861 9.25 -62.94 -0.34
CA LYS A 861 9.64 -63.05 -1.77
C LYS A 861 8.60 -63.14 -2.91
N ALA A 862 8.78 -62.30 -3.95
CA ALA A 862 8.02 -62.29 -5.21
C ALA A 862 8.72 -63.01 -6.40
N PRO A 863 7.98 -63.25 -7.50
CA PRO A 863 8.48 -63.22 -8.89
C PRO A 863 7.70 -62.19 -9.78
N GLY A 864 8.03 -62.05 -11.07
CA GLY A 864 7.32 -61.15 -11.99
C GLY A 864 7.72 -61.30 -13.47
N ALA A 865 7.54 -60.20 -14.25
CA ALA A 865 7.99 -59.92 -15.64
C ALA A 865 6.97 -59.96 -16.81
N ALA A 866 7.01 -58.88 -17.61
CA ALA A 866 6.72 -58.69 -19.06
C ALA A 866 5.27 -58.76 -19.63
N GLY A 867 4.95 -57.85 -20.58
CA GLY A 867 3.90 -58.06 -21.61
C GLY A 867 3.07 -56.86 -22.12
N SER A 868 3.64 -55.95 -22.92
CA SER A 868 3.05 -55.12 -24.02
C SER A 868 1.53 -54.78 -24.11
N GLY A 869 1.20 -53.52 -24.38
CA GLY A 869 -0.10 -53.07 -24.94
C GLY A 869 -0.14 -51.56 -25.30
N GLU A 870 -0.83 -51.18 -26.37
CA GLU A 870 -0.86 -49.80 -26.91
C GLU A 870 -2.15 -49.01 -26.57
N SER A 871 -2.07 -47.68 -26.73
CA SER A 871 -3.16 -46.74 -27.06
C SER A 871 -4.30 -46.49 -26.05
N ALA A 872 -4.30 -45.29 -25.46
CA ALA A 872 -5.50 -44.45 -25.31
C ALA A 872 -5.13 -42.95 -25.17
N THR A 873 -5.79 -42.08 -25.93
CA THR A 873 -5.73 -40.61 -25.78
C THR A 873 -6.88 -40.08 -24.92
N GLU A 874 -6.66 -38.92 -24.30
CA GLU A 874 -7.64 -37.91 -23.87
C GLU A 874 -9.01 -38.35 -23.29
N ALA A 875 -9.15 -38.29 -21.97
CA ALA A 875 -10.30 -37.66 -21.29
C ALA A 875 -10.10 -37.59 -19.77
N GLN A 876 -9.97 -36.37 -19.20
CA GLN A 876 -10.10 -36.14 -17.75
C GLN A 876 -10.95 -34.89 -17.46
N SER A 877 -12.27 -35.05 -17.57
CA SER A 877 -13.24 -33.98 -17.27
C SER A 877 -14.58 -34.54 -16.76
N ALA A 878 -14.55 -35.37 -15.72
CA ALA A 878 -15.77 -35.78 -14.99
C ALA A 878 -15.46 -36.29 -13.56
N VAL A 879 -15.40 -35.39 -12.58
CA VAL A 879 -15.64 -35.77 -11.18
C VAL A 879 -17.14 -35.62 -10.92
N LYS A 880 -17.83 -36.76 -10.76
CA LYS A 880 -19.22 -36.79 -10.29
C LYS A 880 -19.32 -37.60 -9.00
N ASP A 881 -19.97 -36.99 -8.03
CA ASP A 881 -20.81 -37.59 -6.99
C ASP A 881 -20.53 -39.05 -6.62
N ALA A 882 -19.78 -39.25 -5.53
CA ALA A 882 -19.74 -40.50 -4.79
C ALA A 882 -20.34 -40.26 -3.40
N GLU A 883 -21.41 -40.99 -3.06
CA GLU A 883 -22.04 -40.92 -1.74
C GLU A 883 -21.05 -41.37 -0.66
N ARG A 884 -20.87 -40.56 0.39
CA ARG A 884 -20.08 -40.96 1.57
C ARG A 884 -20.98 -41.74 2.53
N THR A 885 -20.84 -43.06 2.53
CA THR A 885 -21.60 -43.98 3.39
C THR A 885 -21.31 -43.77 4.89
N GLU A 886 -22.27 -44.14 5.72
CA GLU A 886 -22.35 -43.84 7.15
C GLU A 886 -21.48 -44.78 8.03
N GLU A 887 -20.22 -45.01 7.65
CA GLU A 887 -19.36 -46.03 8.27
C GLU A 887 -17.92 -45.54 8.55
N THR A 888 -17.77 -44.33 9.11
CA THR A 888 -16.46 -43.83 9.59
C THR A 888 -16.55 -42.88 10.79
N ARG A 889 -17.63 -42.95 11.59
CA ARG A 889 -17.87 -42.02 12.71
C ARG A 889 -17.52 -42.56 14.11
N GLU A 890 -17.17 -43.84 14.25
CA GLU A 890 -16.82 -44.46 15.54
C GLU A 890 -15.32 -44.68 15.73
N ALA A 891 -14.58 -43.60 15.99
CA ALA A 891 -13.31 -43.63 16.70
C ALA A 891 -13.11 -42.31 17.48
N ALA A 892 -12.53 -42.41 18.68
CA ALA A 892 -12.16 -41.28 19.55
C ALA A 892 -13.30 -40.34 20.02
N GLN A 893 -14.04 -40.77 21.05
CA GLN A 893 -14.47 -39.87 22.13
C GLN A 893 -13.99 -40.41 23.49
N GLY A 894 -13.56 -39.50 24.35
CA GLY A 894 -12.86 -39.78 25.61
C GLY A 894 -11.68 -38.83 25.79
N SER A 895 -11.65 -37.88 26.75
CA SER A 895 -12.55 -37.74 27.92
C SER A 895 -12.72 -36.28 28.36
N ALA A 896 -13.95 -35.89 28.71
CA ALA A 896 -14.26 -34.71 29.52
C ALA A 896 -15.60 -34.94 30.28
N PRO A 897 -15.73 -34.53 31.56
CA PRO A 897 -17.01 -34.56 32.28
C PRO A 897 -17.91 -33.37 31.83
N ALA A 898 -19.22 -33.49 31.56
CA ALA A 898 -20.34 -34.16 32.27
C ALA A 898 -20.81 -33.34 33.51
N THR A 899 -22.10 -33.01 33.73
CA THR A 899 -23.40 -33.23 33.01
C THR A 899 -24.29 -31.96 33.19
N THR A 900 -25.46 -31.73 32.57
CA THR A 900 -26.40 -32.52 31.71
C THR A 900 -26.68 -31.73 30.40
N GLY A 901 -27.70 -31.92 29.55
CA GLY A 901 -28.91 -32.76 29.55
C GLY A 901 -29.78 -32.53 28.30
N ALA A 902 -30.95 -33.19 28.18
CA ALA A 902 -31.93 -32.99 27.08
C ALA A 902 -33.36 -33.39 27.53
N PRO A 903 -34.42 -33.04 26.75
CA PRO A 903 -34.87 -34.01 25.74
C PRO A 903 -35.34 -33.43 24.38
N LYS A 904 -35.35 -34.31 23.38
CA LYS A 904 -35.92 -34.23 22.00
C LYS A 904 -37.08 -35.29 21.92
N PRO A 905 -37.71 -35.63 20.77
CA PRO A 905 -37.82 -34.98 19.44
C PRO A 905 -39.24 -34.99 18.79
N SER A 906 -39.42 -34.20 17.73
CA SER A 906 -40.03 -34.57 16.42
C SER A 906 -39.99 -33.34 15.50
N ALA A 907 -39.63 -33.34 14.21
CA ALA A 907 -39.67 -34.28 13.07
C ALA A 907 -40.86 -34.00 12.13
N GLY A 908 -40.57 -33.38 10.97
CA GLY A 908 -41.55 -33.11 9.90
C GLY A 908 -41.10 -32.03 8.91
N ALA A 909 -41.11 -32.34 7.61
CA ALA A 909 -41.00 -31.41 6.47
C ALA A 909 -42.44 -31.10 5.93
N PRO A 910 -42.70 -30.25 4.88
CA PRO A 910 -41.79 -29.76 3.84
C PRO A 910 -42.02 -28.32 3.29
N LYS A 911 -41.23 -27.99 2.25
CA LYS A 911 -41.36 -27.00 1.15
C LYS A 911 -42.51 -25.96 1.11
N SER A 912 -42.13 -24.81 0.53
CA SER A 912 -42.90 -23.89 -0.34
C SER A 912 -43.70 -22.74 0.31
N GLY A 913 -44.08 -21.77 -0.52
CA GLY A 913 -44.93 -20.64 -0.16
C GLY A 913 -44.16 -19.36 0.21
N GLY A 914 -44.82 -18.22 0.02
CA GLY A 914 -44.35 -16.91 0.47
C GLY A 914 -45.53 -16.00 0.80
N LEU A 915 -45.26 -14.70 0.95
CA LEU A 915 -46.20 -13.58 1.15
C LEU A 915 -46.84 -13.36 2.53
N THR A 916 -46.95 -12.06 2.85
CA THR A 916 -47.96 -11.34 3.66
C THR A 916 -48.02 -11.47 5.20
N LEU A 917 -47.63 -10.36 5.84
CA LEU A 917 -48.43 -9.52 6.77
C LEU A 917 -49.19 -10.14 7.98
N GLY A 918 -48.86 -9.64 9.18
CA GLY A 918 -49.86 -8.84 9.92
C GLY A 918 -50.12 -9.16 11.42
N GLY A 919 -49.77 -8.20 12.29
CA GLY A 919 -50.23 -8.13 13.69
C GLY A 919 -49.45 -9.00 14.71
N GLY A 920 -49.35 -8.63 16.00
CA GLY A 920 -49.78 -7.39 16.65
C GLY A 920 -49.77 -7.45 18.19
N ALA A 921 -50.16 -6.33 18.82
CA ALA A 921 -50.50 -6.13 20.24
C ALA A 921 -49.39 -5.81 21.29
N LYS A 922 -49.63 -4.69 21.99
CA LYS A 922 -49.34 -4.33 23.40
C LYS A 922 -47.89 -4.26 23.93
N ALA A 923 -47.57 -3.07 24.43
CA ALA A 923 -46.54 -2.81 25.44
C ALA A 923 -47.17 -2.35 26.79
N PRO A 924 -46.46 -2.49 27.92
CA PRO A 924 -46.38 -1.50 29.00
C PRO A 924 -45.14 -0.58 28.79
N GLY A 925 -45.01 0.66 29.28
CA GLY A 925 -45.82 1.42 30.24
C GLY A 925 -45.22 1.36 31.66
N GLY A 926 -44.65 2.42 32.25
CA GLY A 926 -44.37 3.78 31.74
C GLY A 926 -44.01 4.74 32.90
N ALA A 927 -43.55 5.96 32.60
CA ALA A 927 -43.29 7.02 33.59
C ALA A 927 -43.74 8.40 33.07
N LYS A 928 -43.94 9.39 33.95
CA LYS A 928 -44.80 10.56 33.67
C LYS A 928 -44.30 11.86 34.33
N ALA A 929 -44.36 12.97 33.60
CA ALA A 929 -44.16 14.35 34.11
C ALA A 929 -45.42 15.21 33.88
N PRO A 930 -45.65 16.31 34.62
CA PRO A 930 -47.00 16.86 34.84
C PRO A 930 -47.41 18.00 33.90
N GLY A 931 -48.71 18.02 33.58
CA GLY A 931 -49.33 18.93 32.63
C GLY A 931 -49.61 20.36 33.10
N THR A 932 -50.29 21.10 32.23
CA THR A 932 -51.01 22.35 32.52
C THR A 932 -52.40 22.33 31.88
N ALA A 933 -53.26 23.24 32.32
CA ALA A 933 -54.70 23.32 32.03
C ALA A 933 -54.98 24.64 31.24
N LYS A 934 -56.12 24.96 30.60
CA LYS A 934 -57.45 24.35 30.30
C LYS A 934 -58.20 25.37 29.41
N ALA A 935 -59.48 25.09 29.04
CA ALA A 935 -60.53 26.03 28.55
C ALA A 935 -60.95 25.83 27.06
N PRO A 936 -62.24 26.07 26.68
CA PRO A 936 -62.96 25.05 25.91
C PRO A 936 -63.89 25.52 24.77
N GLY A 937 -64.27 24.56 23.91
CA GLY A 937 -65.47 24.61 23.04
C GLY A 937 -65.30 25.36 21.70
N GLY A 938 -66.07 25.05 20.67
CA GLY A 938 -67.05 23.95 20.53
C GLY A 938 -68.07 24.19 19.41
N ALA A 939 -67.87 23.56 18.24
CA ALA A 939 -68.79 23.64 17.10
C ALA A 939 -68.91 22.28 16.37
N LYS A 940 -69.96 22.11 15.55
CA LYS A 940 -70.48 20.81 15.11
C LYS A 940 -69.97 20.35 13.72
N ALA A 941 -69.73 19.04 13.61
CA ALA A 941 -69.80 18.24 12.38
C ALA A 941 -71.29 17.90 12.05
N PRO A 942 -71.67 17.08 11.03
CA PRO A 942 -70.88 16.26 10.09
C PRO A 942 -71.37 16.31 8.62
N GLY A 943 -70.97 15.36 7.77
CA GLY A 943 -71.75 15.01 6.57
C GLY A 943 -71.02 14.20 5.48
N THR A 944 -71.45 12.96 5.25
CA THR A 944 -71.18 12.19 4.01
C THR A 944 -72.51 11.87 3.32
N ALA A 945 -72.70 12.29 2.05
CA ALA A 945 -73.89 11.94 1.28
C ALA A 945 -73.74 12.04 -0.26
N LYS A 946 -73.63 10.87 -0.90
CA LYS A 946 -74.57 10.38 -1.95
C LYS A 946 -74.79 11.16 -3.26
N ALA A 947 -74.20 10.61 -4.33
CA ALA A 947 -74.74 10.32 -5.68
C ALA A 947 -75.34 11.41 -6.60
N ALA A 948 -75.05 11.25 -7.91
CA ALA A 948 -76.05 11.14 -8.98
C ALA A 948 -75.45 10.36 -10.18
N ALA A 949 -76.28 9.69 -10.97
CA ALA A 949 -75.88 9.02 -12.22
C ALA A 949 -77.06 8.95 -13.20
N SER A 950 -76.85 9.23 -14.49
CA SER A 950 -77.80 8.96 -15.57
C SER A 950 -77.21 9.25 -16.96
N GLU A 951 -77.01 8.20 -17.77
CA GLU A 951 -76.99 8.26 -19.24
C GLU A 951 -77.58 6.95 -19.80
N PRO A 952 -78.41 7.02 -20.86
CA PRO A 952 -78.64 5.87 -21.73
C PRO A 952 -78.70 6.23 -23.22
N SER A 953 -78.10 5.39 -24.10
CA SER A 953 -78.79 4.73 -25.23
C SER A 953 -77.83 4.02 -26.20
N ALA A 954 -78.08 2.72 -26.46
CA ALA A 954 -77.77 1.89 -27.64
C ALA A 954 -76.34 1.90 -28.30
N GLY A 955 -75.80 0.75 -28.75
CA GLY A 955 -76.31 -0.63 -28.69
C GLY A 955 -75.41 -1.65 -29.43
N GLU A 956 -75.74 -2.95 -29.27
CA GLU A 956 -75.30 -4.15 -30.04
C GLU A 956 -73.77 -4.48 -30.08
N SER A 957 -73.29 -5.59 -29.48
CA SER A 957 -73.24 -7.01 -29.96
C SER A 957 -72.07 -7.31 -30.93
N ALA A 958 -71.43 -8.49 -30.99
CA ALA A 958 -71.55 -9.77 -30.27
C ALA A 958 -70.16 -10.46 -30.11
N ALA A 959 -70.08 -11.78 -29.93
CA ALA A 959 -68.83 -12.54 -29.72
C ALA A 959 -68.66 -13.75 -30.69
N ALA A 960 -67.54 -14.48 -30.59
CA ALA A 960 -67.04 -15.61 -31.43
C ALA A 960 -66.09 -15.18 -32.60
N GLN A 961 -65.17 -15.99 -33.15
CA GLN A 961 -64.81 -17.41 -32.89
C GLN A 961 -63.33 -17.74 -33.26
N THR A 962 -63.00 -19.03 -33.47
CA THR A 962 -61.66 -19.67 -33.47
C THR A 962 -60.88 -19.75 -34.81
N GLU A 963 -59.56 -19.96 -34.67
CA GLU A 963 -58.64 -20.83 -35.46
C GLU A 963 -58.00 -20.45 -36.83
N THR A 964 -56.70 -20.82 -36.90
CA THR A 964 -55.88 -21.31 -38.04
C THR A 964 -55.39 -20.44 -39.23
N ALA A 965 -54.06 -20.27 -39.26
CA ALA A 965 -53.11 -20.74 -40.31
C ALA A 965 -52.66 -19.87 -41.53
N ASP A 966 -51.32 -19.91 -41.70
CA ASP A 966 -50.47 -19.91 -42.92
C ASP A 966 -49.98 -18.63 -43.65
N ALA A 967 -49.00 -18.83 -44.54
CA ALA A 967 -47.91 -17.91 -44.93
C ALA A 967 -48.14 -17.02 -46.20
N GLY A 968 -47.22 -16.07 -46.48
CA GLY A 968 -47.37 -15.14 -47.62
C GLY A 968 -46.25 -14.15 -48.03
N SER A 969 -44.96 -14.56 -48.03
CA SER A 969 -43.86 -14.05 -48.91
C SER A 969 -43.83 -12.61 -49.51
N ALA A 970 -42.83 -11.80 -49.08
CA ALA A 970 -42.02 -10.82 -49.86
C ALA A 970 -42.73 -9.59 -50.51
N THR A 971 -42.11 -8.46 -50.91
CA THR A 971 -40.72 -7.94 -51.11
C THR A 971 -40.67 -6.44 -50.63
N ASP A 972 -39.66 -5.55 -50.76
CA ASP A 972 -38.29 -5.53 -51.32
C ASP A 972 -37.43 -4.35 -50.75
N THR A 973 -36.14 -4.30 -51.09
CA THR A 973 -35.16 -3.17 -51.09
C THR A 973 -34.82 -2.40 -49.79
N ALA A 974 -33.52 -2.04 -49.64
CA ALA A 974 -32.93 -1.18 -48.60
C ALA A 974 -31.90 -0.21 -49.24
N PRO A 975 -31.01 0.55 -48.54
CA PRO A 975 -30.94 0.94 -47.12
C PRO A 975 -30.73 2.48 -46.90
N ALA A 976 -30.85 2.98 -45.65
CA ALA A 976 -30.27 4.27 -45.22
C ALA A 976 -30.08 4.36 -43.69
N ALA A 977 -29.07 5.13 -43.24
CA ALA A 977 -28.71 5.30 -41.82
C ALA A 977 -29.36 6.55 -41.16
N PRO A 978 -29.49 6.61 -39.81
CA PRO A 978 -30.40 7.55 -39.14
C PRO A 978 -29.78 8.90 -38.71
N ALA A 979 -30.64 9.91 -38.57
CA ALA A 979 -30.35 11.19 -37.94
C ALA A 979 -31.06 11.36 -36.58
N LYS A 980 -30.53 12.23 -35.70
CA LYS A 980 -31.05 12.48 -34.34
C LYS A 980 -32.28 13.41 -34.35
N PRO A 981 -33.33 13.14 -33.55
CA PRO A 981 -34.33 14.14 -33.17
C PRO A 981 -33.89 14.96 -31.94
N ALA A 982 -34.49 16.14 -31.75
CA ALA A 982 -34.27 16.99 -30.58
C ALA A 982 -35.59 17.61 -30.09
N VAL A 983 -35.81 17.59 -28.76
CA VAL A 983 -36.87 18.30 -28.01
C VAL A 983 -36.32 18.50 -26.58
N GLY A 984 -36.42 19.64 -25.88
CA GLY A 984 -36.96 20.96 -26.24
C GLY A 984 -38.19 21.36 -25.40
N LEU A 985 -38.05 22.32 -24.47
CA LEU A 985 -39.19 23.01 -23.84
C LEU A 985 -38.73 24.28 -23.10
N GLY A 986 -39.55 25.34 -23.11
CA GLY A 986 -39.28 26.61 -22.43
C GLY A 986 -40.45 27.60 -22.51
N LEU A 987 -40.42 28.63 -21.66
CA LEU A 987 -41.40 29.73 -21.56
C LEU A 987 -40.59 31.05 -21.47
N LYS A 988 -40.72 31.99 -22.41
CA LYS A 988 -41.71 33.10 -22.47
C LYS A 988 -41.70 33.97 -21.20
N GLY A 989 -41.53 35.29 -21.23
CA GLY A 989 -41.34 36.32 -22.29
C GLY A 989 -41.60 37.72 -21.66
N GLY A 990 -41.44 38.89 -22.28
CA GLY A 990 -40.93 39.30 -23.59
C GLY A 990 -41.38 40.76 -23.89
N ALA A 991 -40.55 41.58 -24.55
CA ALA A 991 -40.88 42.98 -24.93
C ALA A 991 -40.22 43.40 -26.25
N LYS A 992 -40.76 44.42 -26.95
CA LYS A 992 -40.37 44.81 -28.32
C LYS A 992 -39.45 46.04 -28.39
N ALA A 993 -38.64 46.09 -29.45
CA ALA A 993 -38.07 47.30 -30.04
C ALA A 993 -38.49 47.41 -31.53
N PRO A 994 -38.50 48.62 -32.15
CA PRO A 994 -38.84 48.81 -33.56
C PRO A 994 -37.65 49.21 -34.46
N GLY A 995 -37.75 48.97 -35.77
CA GLY A 995 -37.00 49.70 -36.80
C GLY A 995 -35.97 48.89 -37.63
N ALA A 996 -36.18 48.85 -38.94
CA ALA A 996 -35.22 48.50 -40.00
C ALA A 996 -35.48 49.42 -41.22
N PRO A 997 -34.54 49.55 -42.18
CA PRO A 997 -34.55 48.68 -43.36
C PRO A 997 -33.12 48.28 -43.86
N LYS A 998 -33.00 47.72 -45.08
CA LYS A 998 -31.84 46.91 -45.53
C LYS A 998 -31.61 46.94 -47.06
N ALA A 999 -30.34 46.83 -47.50
CA ALA A 999 -29.88 46.56 -48.89
C ALA A 999 -30.08 47.72 -49.90
N PRO A 1000 -29.53 47.72 -51.15
CA PRO A 1000 -29.06 46.62 -52.03
C PRO A 1000 -27.53 46.58 -52.28
N GLY A 1001 -27.06 45.86 -53.32
CA GLY A 1001 -25.63 45.69 -53.70
C GLY A 1001 -25.40 45.26 -55.18
N ALA A 1002 -24.21 44.70 -55.49
CA ALA A 1002 -23.61 44.46 -56.84
C ALA A 1002 -22.93 45.73 -57.45
N PRO A 1003 -21.95 45.67 -58.41
CA PRO A 1003 -21.68 44.65 -59.45
C PRO A 1003 -20.22 44.09 -59.50
N LYS A 1004 -19.69 43.69 -60.69
CA LYS A 1004 -18.57 42.74 -60.90
C LYS A 1004 -17.73 42.99 -62.18
N ALA A 1005 -16.39 42.81 -62.11
CA ALA A 1005 -15.38 42.74 -63.20
C ALA A 1005 -15.13 44.04 -64.04
N PRO A 1006 -13.98 44.26 -64.73
CA PRO A 1006 -13.28 43.40 -65.72
C PRO A 1006 -11.75 43.17 -65.44
N GLY A 1007 -10.93 42.81 -66.45
CA GLY A 1007 -9.47 42.55 -66.31
C GLY A 1007 -8.67 42.44 -67.63
N ALA A 1008 -7.46 41.83 -67.58
CA ALA A 1008 -6.42 41.69 -68.64
C ALA A 1008 -5.54 42.97 -68.88
N PRO A 1009 -4.27 42.91 -69.41
CA PRO A 1009 -3.71 41.89 -70.32
C PRO A 1009 -2.24 41.38 -70.14
N LYS A 1010 -2.08 40.07 -70.43
CA LYS A 1010 -1.09 39.38 -71.31
C LYS A 1010 0.44 39.68 -71.27
N ALA A 1011 1.23 38.65 -70.92
CA ALA A 1011 2.52 38.27 -71.55
C ALA A 1011 2.90 36.80 -71.21
N GLU A 1012 3.84 36.20 -71.96
CA GLU A 1012 4.28 34.77 -72.01
C GLU A 1012 5.76 34.73 -72.50
N PRO A 1013 6.51 33.60 -72.61
CA PRO A 1013 6.28 32.21 -72.16
C PRO A 1013 7.52 31.52 -71.50
N ALA A 1014 7.42 30.18 -71.26
CA ALA A 1014 8.52 29.17 -71.21
C ALA A 1014 9.54 29.19 -70.03
N ASP A 1015 10.13 28.07 -69.58
CA ASP A 1015 9.77 26.63 -69.67
C ASP A 1015 10.60 25.79 -68.67
N THR A 1016 10.03 24.70 -68.11
CA THR A 1016 10.73 23.48 -67.58
C THR A 1016 11.80 23.62 -66.45
N ALA A 1017 12.26 22.57 -65.75
CA ALA A 1017 11.66 21.32 -65.25
C ALA A 1017 12.59 20.64 -64.20
N ASP A 1018 12.02 19.73 -63.41
CA ASP A 1018 12.57 18.47 -62.81
C ASP A 1018 14.00 18.32 -62.24
N THR A 1019 14.10 17.29 -61.36
CA THR A 1019 15.31 16.57 -60.88
C THR A 1019 16.26 17.28 -59.88
N ALA A 1020 17.14 16.57 -59.16
CA ALA A 1020 17.05 15.29 -58.42
C ALA A 1020 18.38 15.03 -57.66
N THR A 1021 18.34 14.27 -56.55
CA THR A 1021 19.48 13.49 -55.97
C THR A 1021 20.78 14.22 -55.55
N GLY A 1022 21.61 13.55 -54.71
CA GLY A 1022 22.95 14.01 -54.31
C GLY A 1022 22.92 14.94 -53.10
N SER A 1023 23.22 14.57 -51.85
CA SER A 1023 24.22 13.64 -51.26
C SER A 1023 25.64 14.21 -51.16
N ALA A 1024 26.20 14.04 -49.96
CA ALA A 1024 27.63 13.97 -49.63
C ALA A 1024 28.48 15.27 -49.66
N ASP A 1025 28.80 15.72 -48.44
CA ASP A 1025 30.16 15.73 -47.88
C ASP A 1025 31.10 16.96 -47.92
N GLN A 1026 31.72 17.11 -46.75
CA GLN A 1026 33.09 17.57 -46.46
C GLN A 1026 33.48 19.04 -46.73
N ALA A 1027 33.59 19.77 -45.61
CA ALA A 1027 34.84 20.37 -45.08
C ALA A 1027 35.56 21.47 -45.92
N GLU A 1028 36.47 22.30 -45.37
CA GLU A 1028 37.00 22.41 -44.01
C GLU A 1028 37.49 23.86 -43.75
N SER A 1029 37.35 24.38 -42.53
CA SER A 1029 38.05 25.60 -42.06
C SER A 1029 37.70 26.93 -42.82
N THR A 1030 38.25 28.12 -42.51
CA THR A 1030 39.12 28.56 -41.40
C THR A 1030 38.64 29.91 -40.84
N SER A 1031 39.11 30.25 -39.64
CA SER A 1031 38.87 31.48 -38.88
C SER A 1031 39.34 32.79 -39.53
N THR A 1032 38.69 33.91 -39.17
CA THR A 1032 39.39 35.17 -38.80
C THR A 1032 38.56 36.02 -37.83
N GLU A 1033 39.16 36.33 -36.67
CA GLU A 1033 39.35 37.67 -36.05
C GLU A 1033 38.24 38.74 -35.93
N SER A 1034 38.29 39.70 -34.96
CA SER A 1034 38.98 39.79 -33.64
C SER A 1034 38.45 41.01 -32.84
N THR A 1035 39.27 41.61 -31.94
CA THR A 1035 39.00 42.69 -30.94
C THR A 1035 38.10 42.30 -29.74
N GLN A 1036 38.47 42.39 -28.44
CA GLN A 1036 39.29 43.29 -27.57
C GLN A 1036 38.40 44.25 -26.72
N ALA A 1037 38.68 44.61 -25.45
CA ALA A 1037 39.64 44.11 -24.43
C ALA A 1037 39.30 44.70 -23.00
N GLU A 1038 40.23 44.56 -22.03
CA GLU A 1038 40.35 45.25 -20.72
C GLU A 1038 39.48 44.83 -19.50
N SER A 1039 39.90 44.93 -18.21
CA SER A 1039 41.18 44.47 -17.56
C SER A 1039 41.22 44.59 -16.00
N THR A 1040 41.26 43.43 -15.30
CA THR A 1040 42.17 43.08 -14.16
C THR A 1040 42.01 43.76 -12.72
N PRO A 1041 42.78 43.43 -11.62
CA PRO A 1041 42.15 42.96 -10.36
C PRO A 1041 42.73 43.47 -8.99
N THR A 1042 42.21 42.93 -7.85
CA THR A 1042 42.80 42.85 -6.47
C THR A 1042 41.93 41.93 -5.57
N ASP A 1043 42.31 41.32 -4.44
CA ASP A 1043 43.58 40.70 -3.95
C ASP A 1043 43.29 39.83 -2.67
N ALA A 1044 44.29 39.36 -1.88
CA ALA A 1044 44.12 38.49 -0.70
C ALA A 1044 45.09 38.77 0.49
N PRO A 1045 44.81 38.22 1.71
CA PRO A 1045 45.82 37.39 2.42
C PRO A 1045 45.22 36.17 3.20
N ALA A 1046 46.01 35.45 4.02
CA ALA A 1046 45.78 34.02 4.32
C ALA A 1046 45.99 33.50 5.77
N LYS A 1047 45.27 32.40 6.10
CA LYS A 1047 45.64 31.20 6.92
C LYS A 1047 46.06 31.39 8.42
N PRO A 1048 46.18 30.32 9.28
CA PRO A 1048 46.35 28.88 8.99
C PRO A 1048 45.46 27.84 9.76
N ALA A 1049 45.61 26.57 9.34
CA ALA A 1049 45.43 25.25 10.01
C ALA A 1049 44.35 25.04 11.11
N SER A 1050 43.61 23.93 11.17
CA SER A 1050 43.65 22.61 10.49
C SER A 1050 42.21 22.05 10.31
N GLY A 1051 41.91 20.90 9.68
CA GLY A 1051 42.71 19.90 8.95
C GLY A 1051 42.41 18.47 9.44
N GLY A 1052 42.11 17.47 8.59
CA GLY A 1052 42.10 17.49 7.12
C GLY A 1052 41.34 16.31 6.47
N ALA A 1053 41.21 16.35 5.14
CA ALA A 1053 40.52 15.35 4.33
C ALA A 1053 41.23 15.18 2.96
N ILE A 1054 41.21 13.96 2.41
CA ILE A 1054 41.93 13.57 1.20
C ILE A 1054 41.19 14.08 -0.06
N PRO A 1055 41.88 14.64 -1.08
CA PRO A 1055 41.24 15.49 -2.10
C PRO A 1055 40.67 14.74 -3.32
N ARG A 1056 39.61 15.30 -3.90
CA ARG A 1056 39.17 15.00 -5.27
C ARG A 1056 40.08 15.69 -6.30
N SER A 1057 40.45 14.99 -7.38
CA SER A 1057 41.00 15.62 -8.59
C SER A 1057 39.87 16.11 -9.54
N LYS A 1058 40.23 16.78 -10.65
CA LYS A 1058 39.30 17.62 -11.44
C LYS A 1058 38.75 16.96 -12.71
N LYS A 1059 37.59 17.45 -13.14
CA LYS A 1059 36.89 17.11 -14.40
C LYS A 1059 37.61 17.62 -15.66
N SER A 1060 37.46 16.85 -16.73
CA SER A 1060 37.03 17.30 -18.07
C SER A 1060 36.34 16.12 -18.76
N GLY A 1061 35.24 16.25 -19.51
CA GLY A 1061 34.40 17.41 -19.79
C GLY A 1061 33.49 17.11 -21.00
N GLY A 1062 32.16 17.23 -20.84
CA GLY A 1062 31.19 16.93 -21.91
C GLY A 1062 29.81 16.67 -21.30
N TYR A 1063 28.75 17.28 -21.84
CA TYR A 1063 27.39 17.21 -21.31
C TYR A 1063 26.45 16.54 -22.31
N GLY A 1064 25.72 15.51 -21.87
CA GLY A 1064 24.59 14.89 -22.56
C GLY A 1064 23.37 14.92 -21.64
N LEU A 1065 22.36 15.72 -22.00
CA LEU A 1065 21.22 16.10 -21.16
C LEU A 1065 20.50 14.94 -20.47
N SER A 1066 20.21 15.13 -19.18
CA SER A 1066 19.25 14.33 -18.41
C SER A 1066 17.99 15.15 -18.14
N LEU A 1067 16.83 14.51 -18.25
CA LEU A 1067 15.63 14.85 -17.48
C LEU A 1067 15.04 13.54 -16.94
N GLY A 1068 14.89 13.48 -15.62
CA GLY A 1068 14.27 12.43 -14.83
C GLY A 1068 13.83 13.00 -13.48
#